data_AF-A0AAX4HMI8-F1
#
_entry.id   AF-A0AAX4HMI8-F1
#
_cell.length_a   1.000
_cell.length_b   1.000
_cell.length_c   1.000
_cell.angle_alpha   90.00
_cell.angle_beta   90.00
_cell.angle_gamma   90.00
#
_symmetry.space_group_name_H-M   'P 1'
#
loop_
_entity.id
_entity.type
_entity.pdbx_description
1 polymer ?
#
loop_
_entity_poly.entity_id
_entity_poly.type
_entity_poly.pdbx_seq_one_letter_code
_entity_poly.pdbx_strand_id
1 'polypeptide(L)'
;MKLFFLVLLAAISSCTPVGQQTELEFKDKSNSPKDAMTVMTENCMSCHQADSGRAFTISNNSKAQDFIDQGMIVPGKSAQSVLVQRMKFSGGNNANMPQQNTEFSRDDYNIVVKWIDSLEVINVPKPQITIQSPTTNSSFKSTVVVKGTCTSDLEIEITSGITSLGTVGCINQQFEKEITIAGADGTKVIKLTQANEIGESAEASVTVIKDNVAPVIQVIQPVANTTVYENTVQLTGVCEASLNLQITFAQLQKTILCPDDGRFSDSLTGINTDGEKPIRLQQTDRAGNSTTLNTSFIKATRVAQAPVITITSPMSGTSFQQSVTVAGSCEANIQVVVSGDVAANSSFTCPSNGQYSRALTLNSPDGVKTLTLQQTKNAISTQVSLSVYRDTQRPTLAITSPANLSHTRSSLTVSGNCEVGLPVVLSATGLSNVNVTCTQGQFSRALVLNSADGVKAISVTQTDAAQNSTTSTISVTLDTTPPLITLSSPMANATTIATSVVVSGTCEQNLVVRISQSTYAATVNCTNSAFSTTFTFSSGLGEKTISVTQTDLAGNAFEQLVKVTRVGDSNNYAASAHEVLKTRCIGCHSAGWETQLNNASDLQQLVSLQKIIPGDPEKSPVIMRMYFGPNHSNNAVSKMPPVASQEYQGFNIHEYQAVYNYITSIKPAPGTGNDTPFVCDTNAAPSLNPLKRLTKIQYTNTLRDLLKRAFTTTVVDSIMTNLAVPLSTIPSDEAKHDFPGLDNQVTSSHIGGHLDVAIAFAQEVTSTSSRLTTFVGEACAETYSDVNCRNRFIDRFGPIVLRHPLTVEERDKFRADATALTSYSDLIAVFLMESDFLYHTEFRGTPIAGNESQLKLTPHELANRISYLFFQSMPDTDLRNAADLGTITTQFETVVNDAYTRAQTKTFSVSNTTRNAFGHFMSGWLQLDETPTMQSLNASSLNATLGIAYPNKNTALPSNMDLSAYRSELVQEMMDMFNYYAYTGNGDMYDLLTSNVSFAKGTNLAKAYGVAVWNGSTSNLVTFPSTERSGILTRAGFHFHAGILSRPILKGVKVMKKILCEDIQAPANNTAPEGVVIEADFTVREKTHALTQIEGTSCVSCHQRINPLGFATEDYDVFGRHRSVEHIIDYAAGSTVAIKNVDASAIPQINISDTTSVSGGVQLSKIIADSGKAEACIVRNFHKYTYRQKENLSKDACSLEFMYREHKTGGLKGMMTGVVRSPAFSIRYHDGEE
;
A
#
# COMPACT_ATOMS: atom_id res chain seq x y z
N MET A 1 -51.04 38.58 23.39
CA MET A 1 -51.71 38.37 24.70
C MET A 1 -50.65 38.49 25.79
N LYS A 2 -50.93 39.20 26.91
CA LYS A 2 -50.25 39.26 28.24
C LYS A 2 -48.89 38.52 28.40
N LEU A 3 -47.83 39.04 29.03
CA LEU A 3 -47.53 40.15 29.99
C LEU A 3 -46.00 40.48 29.79
N PHE A 4 -45.34 41.61 30.14
CA PHE A 4 -45.67 43.01 30.51
C PHE A 4 -44.34 43.82 30.68
N PHE A 5 -44.42 45.10 31.09
CA PHE A 5 -43.31 46.00 31.54
C PHE A 5 -42.22 46.38 30.49
N LEU A 6 -41.78 47.64 30.33
CA LEU A 6 -42.34 48.92 30.83
C LEU A 6 -41.88 50.15 30.00
N VAL A 7 -42.85 50.98 29.60
CA VAL A 7 -42.88 52.46 29.42
C VAL A 7 -41.56 53.28 29.46
N LEU A 8 -41.30 54.13 28.45
CA LEU A 8 -41.48 55.60 28.52
C LEU A 8 -41.53 56.27 27.12
N LEU A 9 -42.01 57.52 27.04
CA LEU A 9 -42.32 58.27 25.82
C LEU A 9 -41.49 59.58 25.68
N ALA A 10 -41.22 59.95 24.42
CA ALA A 10 -41.27 61.30 23.81
C ALA A 10 -40.34 62.47 24.23
N ALA A 11 -39.98 63.26 23.19
CA ALA A 11 -39.73 64.73 23.12
C ALA A 11 -38.76 65.39 24.13
N ILE A 12 -37.51 65.72 23.76
CA ILE A 12 -37.09 66.91 22.96
C ILE A 12 -37.52 68.27 23.56
N SER A 13 -36.52 69.10 23.89
CA SER A 13 -36.50 70.56 24.19
C SER A 13 -37.61 71.17 25.06
N SER A 14 -37.37 71.73 26.26
CA SER A 14 -36.45 72.82 26.66
C SER A 14 -36.84 74.23 26.20
N CYS A 15 -37.15 75.10 27.18
CA CYS A 15 -37.21 76.57 27.09
C CYS A 15 -38.33 77.15 26.19
N THR A 16 -38.67 78.44 26.25
CA THR A 16 -38.16 79.58 27.06
C THR A 16 -39.24 80.06 28.08
N PRO A 17 -39.12 81.23 28.78
CA PRO A 17 -39.37 82.51 28.12
C PRO A 17 -38.56 83.74 28.61
N VAL A 18 -38.53 84.77 27.77
CA VAL A 18 -38.17 86.19 28.00
C VAL A 18 -36.71 86.53 28.38
N GLY A 19 -36.11 87.38 27.55
CA GLY A 19 -34.91 88.19 27.87
C GLY A 19 -34.66 89.35 26.90
N GLN A 20 -35.56 89.57 25.93
CA GLN A 20 -35.41 90.52 24.83
C GLN A 20 -36.17 91.81 25.13
N GLN A 21 -35.60 92.96 24.76
CA GLN A 21 -36.36 94.16 24.41
C GLN A 21 -35.74 94.82 23.17
N THR A 22 -36.59 95.45 22.36
CA THR A 22 -36.24 96.16 21.13
C THR A 22 -37.11 97.41 21.03
N GLU A 23 -36.52 98.53 20.59
CA GLU A 23 -37.24 99.78 20.35
C GLU A 23 -37.92 99.78 18.97
N LEU A 24 -39.10 100.41 18.85
CA LEU A 24 -39.79 100.66 17.58
C LEU A 24 -40.36 102.09 17.51
N GLU A 25 -40.46 102.62 16.28
CA GLU A 25 -41.08 103.92 15.99
C GLU A 25 -42.61 103.83 15.87
N PHE A 26 -43.31 104.89 16.28
CA PHE A 26 -44.77 105.01 16.08
C PHE A 26 -45.15 106.27 15.32
N LYS A 27 -45.75 106.05 14.15
CA LYS A 27 -46.54 107.04 13.40
C LYS A 27 -47.98 106.55 13.35
N ASP A 28 -48.87 107.28 14.01
CA ASP A 28 -50.14 107.62 13.35
C ASP A 28 -50.53 109.07 13.68
N LYS A 29 -51.57 109.55 13.00
CA LYS A 29 -51.92 110.96 12.89
C LYS A 29 -52.55 111.48 14.19
N SER A 30 -51.93 112.52 14.74
CA SER A 30 -52.30 113.26 15.96
C SER A 30 -52.24 112.45 17.27
N ASN A 31 -51.64 113.06 18.30
CA ASN A 31 -51.31 112.47 19.61
C ASN A 31 -50.06 111.56 19.54
N SER A 32 -48.91 112.19 19.31
CA SER A 32 -47.57 111.58 19.22
C SER A 32 -46.93 111.34 20.61
N PRO A 33 -45.82 110.56 20.69
CA PRO A 33 -45.06 110.39 21.93
C PRO A 33 -44.62 111.72 22.57
N LYS A 34 -44.33 112.74 21.75
CA LYS A 34 -43.92 114.08 22.19
C LYS A 34 -45.06 114.82 22.91
N ASP A 35 -46.30 114.63 22.47
CA ASP A 35 -47.47 115.28 23.05
C ASP A 35 -47.76 114.66 24.43
N ALA A 36 -47.68 113.33 24.55
CA ALA A 36 -47.75 112.62 25.83
C ALA A 36 -46.60 113.00 26.78
N MET A 37 -45.38 113.20 26.25
CA MET A 37 -44.25 113.64 27.06
C MET A 37 -44.40 115.08 27.56
N THR A 38 -45.01 115.97 26.78
CA THR A 38 -45.32 117.35 27.20
C THR A 38 -46.24 117.33 28.42
N VAL A 39 -47.36 116.59 28.33
CA VAL A 39 -48.33 116.39 29.42
C VAL A 39 -47.66 115.89 30.70
N MET A 40 -46.75 114.90 30.60
CA MET A 40 -46.02 114.36 31.74
C MET A 40 -44.95 115.33 32.29
N THR A 41 -44.32 116.12 31.42
CA THR A 41 -43.28 117.09 31.83
C THR A 41 -43.88 118.22 32.67
N GLU A 42 -44.97 118.81 32.19
CA GLU A 42 -45.62 119.95 32.83
C GLU A 42 -46.27 119.56 34.17
N ASN A 43 -47.02 118.44 34.18
CA ASN A 43 -47.89 118.08 35.31
C ASN A 43 -47.27 117.09 36.31
N CYS A 44 -46.35 116.20 35.90
CA CYS A 44 -45.75 115.19 36.79
C CYS A 44 -44.29 115.53 37.15
N MET A 45 -43.44 115.79 36.16
CA MET A 45 -42.00 115.90 36.38
C MET A 45 -41.61 117.13 37.21
N SER A 46 -42.33 118.25 37.02
CA SER A 46 -42.19 119.49 37.81
C SER A 46 -42.28 119.29 39.34
N CYS A 47 -43.01 118.26 39.80
CA CYS A 47 -43.21 117.95 41.22
C CYS A 47 -42.31 116.81 41.74
N HIS A 48 -41.64 116.07 40.85
CA HIS A 48 -40.89 114.85 41.19
C HIS A 48 -39.38 114.91 40.95
N GLN A 49 -38.84 116.08 40.57
CA GLN A 49 -37.42 116.28 40.26
C GLN A 49 -36.56 116.77 41.45
N ALA A 50 -37.08 116.81 42.68
CA ALA A 50 -36.32 117.14 43.89
C ALA A 50 -36.55 116.16 45.06
N ASP A 51 -35.43 115.70 45.62
CA ASP A 51 -35.24 114.90 46.84
C ASP A 51 -35.79 113.46 46.98
N SER A 52 -34.97 112.64 47.67
CA SER A 52 -35.29 111.33 48.27
C SER A 52 -35.60 110.12 47.35
N GLY A 53 -34.61 109.67 46.58
CA GLY A 53 -34.42 108.23 46.28
C GLY A 53 -35.44 107.50 45.41
N ARG A 54 -36.50 108.18 44.93
CA ARG A 54 -37.44 107.71 43.91
C ARG A 54 -37.64 108.75 42.80
N ALA A 55 -36.62 109.56 42.55
CA ALA A 55 -36.63 110.54 41.48
C ALA A 55 -36.69 109.83 40.13
N PHE A 56 -37.77 110.07 39.37
CA PHE A 56 -37.86 109.66 37.97
C PHE A 56 -36.73 110.36 37.19
N THR A 57 -35.69 109.62 36.81
CA THR A 57 -34.54 110.15 36.05
C THR A 57 -34.87 110.31 34.57
N ILE A 58 -36.06 110.86 34.30
CA ILE A 58 -36.59 111.15 32.98
C ILE A 58 -35.87 112.40 32.46
N SER A 59 -34.86 112.18 31.63
CA SER A 59 -34.26 113.27 30.84
C SER A 59 -35.25 113.70 29.74
N ASN A 60 -35.12 114.94 29.25
CA ASN A 60 -36.08 115.57 28.32
C ASN A 60 -36.15 114.94 26.90
N ASN A 61 -35.60 113.73 26.72
CA ASN A 61 -35.63 112.90 25.50
C ASN A 61 -35.95 111.41 25.81
N SER A 62 -36.51 111.09 26.98
CA SER A 62 -36.87 109.71 27.36
C SER A 62 -37.76 109.04 26.33
N LYS A 63 -37.45 107.79 26.00
CA LYS A 63 -38.16 106.99 25.01
C LYS A 63 -39.30 106.22 25.68
N ALA A 64 -40.19 105.62 24.90
CA ALA A 64 -41.27 104.78 25.44
C ALA A 64 -40.72 103.62 26.31
N GLN A 65 -39.54 103.10 25.96
CA GLN A 65 -38.89 101.96 26.60
C GLN A 65 -38.65 102.16 28.10
N ASP A 66 -38.22 103.35 28.53
CA ASP A 66 -37.89 103.63 29.94
C ASP A 66 -39.09 103.37 30.88
N PHE A 67 -40.31 103.61 30.39
CA PHE A 67 -41.56 103.36 31.10
C PHE A 67 -42.06 101.91 30.98
N ILE A 68 -41.66 101.20 29.93
CA ILE A 68 -41.97 99.77 29.71
C ILE A 68 -41.11 98.92 30.63
N ASP A 69 -39.80 99.20 30.71
CA ASP A 69 -38.85 98.57 31.64
C ASP A 69 -39.26 98.76 33.11
N GLN A 70 -39.78 99.93 33.47
CA GLN A 70 -40.29 100.22 34.81
C GLN A 70 -41.68 99.63 35.10
N GLY A 71 -42.30 98.93 34.13
CA GLY A 71 -43.67 98.38 34.25
C GLY A 71 -44.77 99.44 34.41
N MET A 72 -44.45 100.72 34.13
CA MET A 72 -45.40 101.83 34.18
C MET A 72 -46.32 101.85 32.95
N ILE A 73 -45.81 101.35 31.81
CA ILE A 73 -46.51 101.20 30.53
C ILE A 73 -46.48 99.74 30.08
N VAL A 74 -47.60 99.24 29.56
CA VAL A 74 -47.73 97.96 28.87
C VAL A 74 -47.97 98.25 27.38
N PRO A 75 -47.07 97.84 26.47
CA PRO A 75 -47.23 98.09 25.03
C PRO A 75 -48.58 97.64 24.49
N GLY A 76 -49.25 98.53 23.76
CA GLY A 76 -50.55 98.27 23.11
C GLY A 76 -51.73 98.14 24.08
N LYS A 77 -51.56 98.46 25.38
CA LYS A 77 -52.54 98.19 26.45
C LYS A 77 -52.59 99.30 27.50
N SER A 78 -53.07 100.48 27.11
CA SER A 78 -53.21 101.67 27.95
C SER A 78 -54.00 101.40 29.25
N ALA A 79 -55.11 100.68 29.16
CA ALA A 79 -55.95 100.34 30.32
C ALA A 79 -55.25 99.45 31.36
N GLN A 80 -54.23 98.70 30.96
CA GLN A 80 -53.41 97.85 31.84
C GLN A 80 -52.15 98.56 32.35
N SER A 81 -51.88 99.78 31.87
CA SER A 81 -50.69 100.56 32.22
C SER A 81 -50.89 101.33 33.53
N VAL A 82 -49.98 101.13 34.49
CA VAL A 82 -50.04 101.75 35.82
C VAL A 82 -50.04 103.27 35.75
N LEU A 83 -49.34 103.86 34.77
CA LEU A 83 -49.32 105.30 34.50
C LEU A 83 -50.74 105.87 34.27
N VAL A 84 -51.49 105.28 33.34
CA VAL A 84 -52.86 105.68 32.98
C VAL A 84 -53.80 105.50 34.18
N GLN A 85 -53.65 104.40 34.92
CA GLN A 85 -54.46 104.16 36.11
C GLN A 85 -54.23 105.21 37.19
N ARG A 86 -52.99 105.67 37.41
CA ARG A 86 -52.68 106.75 38.37
C ARG A 86 -53.28 108.09 37.95
N MET A 87 -53.11 108.49 36.68
CA MET A 87 -53.69 109.74 36.14
C MET A 87 -55.23 109.79 36.28
N LYS A 88 -55.90 108.64 36.34
CA LYS A 88 -57.36 108.53 36.46
C LYS A 88 -57.91 108.80 37.86
N PHE A 89 -57.05 108.78 38.89
CA PHE A 89 -57.44 108.93 40.30
C PHE A 89 -56.78 110.14 40.99
N SER A 90 -55.91 110.88 40.30
CA SER A 90 -55.36 112.17 40.74
C SER A 90 -56.41 113.29 40.62
N GLY A 91 -57.36 113.30 41.57
CA GLY A 91 -58.47 114.25 41.68
C GLY A 91 -59.29 114.04 42.96
N GLY A 92 -58.61 113.81 44.10
CA GLY A 92 -59.28 113.39 45.33
C GLY A 92 -58.44 113.53 46.59
N ASN A 93 -58.57 114.67 47.28
CA ASN A 93 -58.14 114.99 48.66
C ASN A 93 -56.67 114.77 49.07
N ASN A 94 -55.79 114.17 48.27
CA ASN A 94 -54.35 114.14 48.50
C ASN A 94 -53.67 115.36 47.83
N ALA A 95 -53.35 116.38 48.63
CA ALA A 95 -52.97 117.73 48.18
C ALA A 95 -51.58 117.90 47.51
N ASN A 96 -50.99 116.83 46.94
CA ASN A 96 -49.58 116.79 46.52
C ASN A 96 -49.34 116.45 45.02
N MET A 97 -50.36 116.51 44.14
CA MET A 97 -50.20 116.56 42.67
C MET A 97 -51.45 117.19 42.01
N PRO A 98 -51.32 117.90 40.87
CA PRO A 98 -50.16 118.64 40.35
C PRO A 98 -49.94 119.99 41.08
N GLN A 99 -48.95 120.78 40.64
CA GLN A 99 -48.82 122.17 41.10
C GLN A 99 -50.04 123.03 40.70
N GLN A 100 -50.40 123.98 41.57
CA GLN A 100 -51.48 124.97 41.39
C GLN A 100 -52.94 124.46 41.34
N ASN A 101 -53.24 123.26 41.86
CA ASN A 101 -54.61 122.73 42.00
C ASN A 101 -55.41 122.56 40.67
N THR A 102 -54.74 122.51 39.52
CA THR A 102 -55.38 122.10 38.26
C THR A 102 -55.41 120.58 38.15
N GLU A 103 -56.61 119.99 38.14
CA GLU A 103 -56.78 118.57 37.79
C GLU A 103 -56.36 118.32 36.34
N PHE A 104 -55.89 117.11 36.03
CA PHE A 104 -55.60 116.68 34.66
C PHE A 104 -56.85 116.86 33.78
N SER A 105 -56.72 117.54 32.63
CA SER A 105 -57.84 117.64 31.71
C SER A 105 -58.18 116.27 31.11
N ARG A 106 -59.41 116.15 30.61
CA ARG A 106 -59.82 114.91 29.96
C ARG A 106 -58.99 114.60 28.71
N ASP A 107 -58.45 115.64 28.07
CA ASP A 107 -57.67 115.51 26.84
C ASP A 107 -56.21 115.13 27.12
N ASP A 108 -55.61 115.61 28.21
CA ASP A 108 -54.29 115.17 28.70
C ASP A 108 -54.26 113.64 28.91
N TYR A 109 -55.28 113.12 29.59
CA TYR A 109 -55.49 111.69 29.78
C TYR A 109 -55.65 110.95 28.45
N ASN A 110 -56.44 111.49 27.52
CA ASN A 110 -56.67 110.88 26.19
C ASN A 110 -55.41 110.86 25.31
N ILE A 111 -54.50 111.82 25.46
CA ILE A 111 -53.21 111.88 24.74
C ILE A 111 -52.30 110.74 25.19
N VAL A 112 -52.07 110.59 26.51
CA VAL A 112 -51.21 109.54 27.07
C VAL A 112 -51.76 108.13 26.77
N VAL A 113 -53.08 107.95 26.86
CA VAL A 113 -53.76 106.68 26.52
C VAL A 113 -53.48 106.25 25.07
N LYS A 114 -53.74 107.12 24.09
CA LYS A 114 -53.58 106.80 22.66
C LYS A 114 -52.15 106.45 22.27
N TRP A 115 -51.17 107.14 22.86
CA TRP A 115 -49.76 106.85 22.64
C TRP A 115 -49.40 105.42 23.05
N ILE A 116 -49.84 104.99 24.24
CA ILE A 116 -49.55 103.64 24.76
C ILE A 116 -50.19 102.54 23.91
N ASP A 117 -51.41 102.76 23.42
CA ASP A 117 -52.13 101.77 22.61
C ASP A 117 -51.51 101.51 21.23
N SER A 118 -50.43 102.22 20.85
CA SER A 118 -49.68 101.94 19.61
C SER A 118 -48.59 100.86 19.71
N LEU A 119 -48.18 100.46 20.94
CA LEU A 119 -47.03 99.60 21.29
C LEU A 119 -46.91 98.19 20.59
N GLU A 120 -45.87 97.84 19.81
CA GLU A 120 -45.63 96.46 19.23
C GLU A 120 -44.17 95.89 19.36
N VAL A 121 -43.92 94.60 19.02
CA VAL A 121 -42.67 93.80 19.32
C VAL A 121 -42.28 92.77 18.22
N ILE A 122 -40.99 92.38 18.10
CA ILE A 122 -40.39 91.52 17.02
C ILE A 122 -39.69 90.23 17.56
N ASN A 123 -39.53 89.18 16.73
CA ASN A 123 -38.89 87.87 17.03
C ASN A 123 -37.79 87.47 16.00
N VAL A 124 -36.85 86.57 16.34
CA VAL A 124 -35.65 86.19 15.54
C VAL A 124 -35.45 84.66 15.46
N PRO A 125 -35.04 84.05 14.32
CA PRO A 125 -34.91 82.59 14.16
C PRO A 125 -33.52 81.99 14.47
N LYS A 126 -33.51 80.66 14.65
CA LYS A 126 -32.34 79.83 14.99
C LYS A 126 -31.53 79.36 13.77
N PRO A 127 -30.18 79.32 13.82
CA PRO A 127 -29.33 78.73 12.77
C PRO A 127 -29.50 77.20 12.63
N GLN A 128 -29.07 76.65 11.49
CA GLN A 128 -28.98 75.23 11.16
C GLN A 128 -27.68 74.96 10.38
N ILE A 129 -27.12 73.75 10.53
CA ILE A 129 -25.92 73.29 9.80
C ILE A 129 -26.14 71.82 9.36
N THR A 130 -25.67 71.43 8.19
CA THR A 130 -25.52 70.02 7.79
C THR A 130 -24.13 69.76 7.22
N ILE A 131 -23.62 68.53 7.36
CA ILE A 131 -22.35 68.09 6.72
C ILE A 131 -22.70 67.18 5.54
N GLN A 132 -22.17 67.49 4.36
CA GLN A 132 -22.32 66.70 3.14
C GLN A 132 -21.04 65.91 2.80
N SER A 133 -19.88 66.48 3.12
CA SER A 133 -18.56 65.88 2.97
C SER A 133 -17.72 66.24 4.20
N PRO A 134 -16.83 65.37 4.70
CA PRO A 134 -16.72 63.95 4.37
C PRO A 134 -17.96 63.16 4.82
N THR A 135 -18.11 61.93 4.35
CA THR A 135 -19.14 61.00 4.86
C THR A 135 -18.57 60.11 5.96
N THR A 136 -19.44 59.50 6.77
CA THR A 136 -19.04 58.64 7.89
C THR A 136 -18.09 57.51 7.45
N ASN A 137 -16.97 57.36 8.16
CA ASN A 137 -15.87 56.44 7.89
C ASN A 137 -15.06 56.72 6.59
N SER A 138 -15.19 57.92 6.00
CA SER A 138 -14.22 58.40 5.00
C SER A 138 -12.81 58.35 5.59
N SER A 139 -11.86 57.81 4.82
CA SER A 139 -10.45 57.66 5.22
C SER A 139 -9.59 58.72 4.56
N PHE A 140 -8.63 59.29 5.27
CA PHE A 140 -7.79 60.41 4.78
C PHE A 140 -6.45 60.47 5.52
N LYS A 141 -5.44 61.10 4.90
CA LYS A 141 -4.07 61.16 5.43
C LYS A 141 -3.91 62.21 6.54
N SER A 142 -3.91 63.48 6.15
CA SER A 142 -3.54 64.61 6.99
C SER A 142 -4.58 65.73 6.94
N THR A 143 -5.13 65.99 5.76
CA THR A 143 -6.19 66.99 5.54
C THR A 143 -7.46 66.34 5.01
N VAL A 144 -8.60 66.98 5.28
CA VAL A 144 -9.91 66.57 4.78
C VAL A 144 -10.76 67.82 4.52
N VAL A 145 -11.53 67.82 3.44
CA VAL A 145 -12.38 68.95 3.06
C VAL A 145 -13.80 68.73 3.60
N VAL A 146 -14.16 69.53 4.61
CA VAL A 146 -15.53 69.56 5.14
C VAL A 146 -16.35 70.51 4.30
N LYS A 147 -17.49 70.03 3.80
CA LYS A 147 -18.46 70.80 3.01
C LYS A 147 -19.87 70.57 3.54
N GLY A 148 -20.74 71.57 3.42
CA GLY A 148 -22.13 71.41 3.81
C GLY A 148 -22.97 72.66 3.69
N THR A 149 -24.17 72.59 4.27
CA THR A 149 -25.17 73.67 4.20
C THR A 149 -25.34 74.37 5.55
N CYS A 150 -25.77 75.62 5.51
CA CYS A 150 -25.96 76.46 6.69
C CYS A 150 -27.04 77.52 6.41
N THR A 151 -27.78 77.97 7.44
CA THR A 151 -28.93 78.90 7.25
C THR A 151 -28.70 80.30 7.84
N SER A 152 -27.48 80.60 8.28
CA SER A 152 -27.08 81.89 8.86
C SER A 152 -25.66 82.20 8.38
N ASP A 153 -25.42 83.45 7.97
CA ASP A 153 -24.15 83.91 7.37
C ASP A 153 -22.99 84.06 8.39
N LEU A 154 -23.19 83.61 9.64
CA LEU A 154 -22.22 83.67 10.73
C LEU A 154 -21.10 82.62 10.58
N GLU A 155 -19.99 82.79 11.28
CA GLU A 155 -18.90 81.80 11.29
C GLU A 155 -19.31 80.50 12.03
N ILE A 156 -18.93 79.38 11.42
CA ILE A 156 -19.04 78.03 11.96
C ILE A 156 -17.67 77.65 12.52
N GLU A 157 -17.57 77.31 13.80
CA GLU A 157 -16.35 76.73 14.37
C GLU A 157 -16.27 75.23 14.04
N ILE A 158 -15.08 74.77 13.63
CA ILE A 158 -14.78 73.36 13.38
C ILE A 158 -13.82 72.85 14.47
N THR A 159 -14.13 71.73 15.08
CA THR A 159 -13.34 71.11 16.17
C THR A 159 -13.14 69.61 15.94
N SER A 160 -12.14 69.03 16.60
CA SER A 160 -12.04 67.58 16.83
C SER A 160 -11.59 67.31 18.27
N GLY A 161 -12.43 66.62 19.03
CA GLY A 161 -12.25 66.53 20.49
C GLY A 161 -12.32 67.92 21.14
N ILE A 162 -11.24 68.32 21.82
CA ILE A 162 -11.07 69.65 22.41
C ILE A 162 -10.23 70.60 21.55
N THR A 163 -9.79 70.18 20.37
CA THR A 163 -8.91 70.95 19.49
C THR A 163 -9.74 71.69 18.44
N SER A 164 -9.69 73.03 18.46
CA SER A 164 -10.24 73.84 17.37
C SER A 164 -9.37 73.71 16.12
N LEU A 165 -10.02 73.52 14.98
CA LEU A 165 -9.41 73.34 13.65
C LEU A 165 -9.62 74.58 12.76
N GLY A 166 -10.12 75.67 13.35
CA GLY A 166 -10.44 76.94 12.69
C GLY A 166 -11.91 77.09 12.33
N THR A 167 -12.26 78.29 11.88
CA THR A 167 -13.63 78.66 11.48
C THR A 167 -13.83 78.68 9.97
N VAL A 168 -15.10 78.69 9.55
CA VAL A 168 -15.52 78.93 8.16
C VAL A 168 -16.82 79.75 8.15
N GLY A 169 -16.86 80.82 7.35
CA GLY A 169 -18.09 81.60 7.15
C GLY A 169 -19.09 80.84 6.28
N CYS A 170 -20.38 80.97 6.58
CA CYS A 170 -21.44 80.53 5.69
C CYS A 170 -21.63 81.56 4.57
N ILE A 171 -21.60 81.12 3.30
CA ILE A 171 -21.75 81.99 2.13
C ILE A 171 -22.75 81.34 1.17
N ASN A 172 -23.79 82.07 0.78
CA ASN A 172 -24.89 81.55 -0.07
C ASN A 172 -25.50 80.24 0.48
N GLN A 173 -25.68 80.16 1.81
CA GLN A 173 -26.17 78.98 2.54
C GLN A 173 -25.27 77.72 2.43
N GLN A 174 -24.01 77.86 2.01
CA GLN A 174 -23.02 76.77 1.94
C GLN A 174 -21.74 77.13 2.72
N PHE A 175 -20.97 76.11 3.09
CA PHE A 175 -19.60 76.28 3.58
C PHE A 175 -18.67 75.21 3.00
N GLU A 176 -17.40 75.55 2.84
CA GLU A 176 -16.33 74.63 2.43
C GLU A 176 -15.03 75.01 3.14
N LYS A 177 -14.39 74.04 3.80
CA LYS A 177 -13.12 74.24 4.50
C LYS A 177 -12.25 72.98 4.45
N GLU A 178 -11.02 73.13 3.97
CA GLU A 178 -9.98 72.14 4.24
C GLU A 178 -9.45 72.32 5.66
N ILE A 179 -9.46 71.24 6.44
CA ILE A 179 -8.93 71.18 7.81
C ILE A 179 -7.80 70.15 7.89
N THR A 180 -6.83 70.40 8.77
CA THR A 180 -5.72 69.46 9.07
C THR A 180 -5.95 68.81 10.44
N ILE A 181 -5.84 67.48 10.54
CA ILE A 181 -6.06 66.76 11.80
C ILE A 181 -4.74 66.14 12.28
N ALA A 182 -4.21 66.70 13.37
CA ALA A 182 -2.95 66.26 14.00
C ALA A 182 -3.11 64.98 14.85
N GLY A 183 -2.00 64.46 15.36
CA GLY A 183 -1.96 63.23 16.17
C GLY A 183 -1.87 61.94 15.35
N ALA A 184 -1.84 60.80 16.04
CA ALA A 184 -1.75 59.46 15.45
C ALA A 184 -3.02 59.07 14.68
N ASP A 185 -2.94 57.98 13.92
CA ASP A 185 -4.00 57.46 13.05
C ASP A 185 -5.20 56.88 13.83
N GLY A 186 -6.15 56.28 13.11
CA GLY A 186 -7.42 55.78 13.61
C GLY A 186 -8.54 56.83 13.63
N THR A 187 -9.68 56.43 14.17
CA THR A 187 -10.94 57.19 14.14
C THR A 187 -10.84 58.56 14.80
N LYS A 188 -11.38 59.59 14.13
CA LYS A 188 -11.52 60.98 14.61
C LYS A 188 -12.98 61.41 14.43
N VAL A 189 -13.48 62.26 15.32
CA VAL A 189 -14.79 62.92 15.15
C VAL A 189 -14.55 64.38 14.84
N ILE A 190 -15.09 64.87 13.72
CA ILE A 190 -15.14 66.28 13.38
C ILE A 190 -16.49 66.81 13.84
N LYS A 191 -16.51 67.94 14.55
CA LYS A 191 -17.72 68.60 15.05
C LYS A 191 -17.75 70.07 14.60
N LEU A 192 -18.89 70.50 14.11
CA LEU A 192 -19.18 71.86 13.66
C LEU A 192 -20.20 72.49 14.60
N THR A 193 -20.00 73.74 14.99
CA THR A 193 -20.91 74.50 15.86
C THR A 193 -21.05 75.94 15.34
N GLN A 194 -22.27 76.46 15.27
CA GLN A 194 -22.61 77.83 14.87
C GLN A 194 -23.69 78.36 15.82
N ALA A 195 -23.61 79.61 16.26
CA ALA A 195 -24.58 80.22 17.18
C ALA A 195 -25.00 81.62 16.72
N ASN A 196 -26.24 82.02 17.00
CA ASN A 196 -26.75 83.38 16.75
C ASN A 196 -26.46 84.34 17.91
N GLU A 197 -26.71 85.63 17.68
CA GLU A 197 -26.44 86.72 18.64
C GLU A 197 -27.23 86.63 19.96
N ILE A 198 -28.29 85.81 20.00
CA ILE A 198 -29.07 85.51 21.22
C ILE A 198 -28.67 84.18 21.90
N GLY A 199 -27.59 83.54 21.44
CA GLY A 199 -26.96 82.38 22.09
C GLY A 199 -27.51 81.01 21.68
N GLU A 200 -28.41 80.92 20.69
CA GLU A 200 -28.89 79.62 20.21
C GLU A 200 -27.90 78.99 19.22
N SER A 201 -27.39 77.80 19.55
CA SER A 201 -26.48 77.05 18.70
C SER A 201 -27.13 75.89 17.93
N ALA A 202 -26.57 75.61 16.76
CA ALA A 202 -26.75 74.38 16.01
C ALA A 202 -25.40 73.64 15.90
N GLU A 203 -25.45 72.31 15.90
CA GLU A 203 -24.26 71.47 15.84
C GLU A 203 -24.43 70.30 14.86
N ALA A 204 -23.36 69.94 14.17
CA ALA A 204 -23.29 68.75 13.32
C ALA A 204 -21.96 68.02 13.56
N SER A 205 -21.90 66.70 13.33
CA SER A 205 -20.66 65.95 13.46
C SER A 205 -20.57 64.77 12.50
N VAL A 206 -19.34 64.41 12.11
CA VAL A 206 -19.04 63.25 11.27
C VAL A 206 -17.83 62.51 11.83
N THR A 207 -17.90 61.18 11.78
CA THR A 207 -16.79 60.30 12.15
C THR A 207 -15.98 59.95 10.90
N VAL A 208 -14.67 60.12 10.96
CA VAL A 208 -13.71 59.86 9.87
C VAL A 208 -12.54 59.03 10.37
N ILE A 209 -11.76 58.44 9.47
CA ILE A 209 -10.59 57.63 9.81
C ILE A 209 -9.34 58.37 9.31
N LYS A 210 -8.46 58.76 10.24
CA LYS A 210 -7.13 59.22 9.86
C LYS A 210 -6.25 58.01 9.60
N ASP A 211 -5.58 57.96 8.46
CA ASP A 211 -4.76 56.82 8.05
C ASP A 211 -3.59 57.28 7.16
N ASN A 212 -2.37 57.07 7.63
CA ASN A 212 -1.13 57.35 6.93
C ASN A 212 -0.29 56.07 6.68
N VAL A 213 -0.85 54.89 6.94
CA VAL A 213 -0.18 53.61 6.71
C VAL A 213 -0.33 53.24 5.24
N ALA A 214 0.76 52.93 4.56
CA ALA A 214 0.70 52.46 3.17
C ALA A 214 0.49 50.92 3.14
N PRO A 215 -0.33 50.40 2.21
CA PRO A 215 -0.70 48.98 2.17
C PRO A 215 0.54 48.09 1.95
N VAL A 216 0.63 46.96 2.65
CA VAL A 216 1.82 46.09 2.59
C VAL A 216 1.79 45.20 1.35
N ILE A 217 2.86 45.26 0.53
CA ILE A 217 3.05 44.42 -0.65
C ILE A 217 4.41 43.73 -0.56
N GLN A 218 4.46 42.42 -0.80
CA GLN A 218 5.70 41.66 -0.93
C GLN A 218 5.56 40.59 -2.03
N VAL A 219 6.58 40.47 -2.87
CA VAL A 219 6.70 39.37 -3.85
C VAL A 219 7.45 38.20 -3.21
N ILE A 220 6.90 36.99 -3.37
CA ILE A 220 7.47 35.71 -2.91
C ILE A 220 8.13 34.99 -4.09
N GLN A 221 7.52 35.03 -5.28
CA GLN A 221 8.12 34.57 -6.55
C GLN A 221 7.72 35.53 -7.68
N PRO A 222 8.61 35.80 -8.67
CA PRO A 222 10.00 35.39 -8.70
C PRO A 222 10.82 36.16 -7.64
N VAL A 223 11.77 35.48 -6.99
CA VAL A 223 12.75 36.14 -6.11
C VAL A 223 13.61 37.09 -6.95
N ALA A 224 13.95 38.26 -6.41
CA ALA A 224 14.67 39.31 -7.15
C ALA A 224 15.97 38.79 -7.78
N ASN A 225 16.24 39.18 -9.04
CA ASN A 225 17.36 38.75 -9.87
C ASN A 225 17.44 37.24 -10.22
N THR A 226 16.43 36.43 -9.88
CA THR A 226 16.38 35.01 -10.32
C THR A 226 16.42 34.92 -11.84
N THR A 227 17.25 34.02 -12.38
CA THR A 227 17.28 33.74 -13.83
C THR A 227 16.17 32.76 -14.21
N VAL A 228 15.33 33.15 -15.18
CA VAL A 228 14.18 32.39 -15.68
C VAL A 228 14.36 32.13 -17.18
N TYR A 229 14.17 30.88 -17.59
CA TYR A 229 14.36 30.45 -18.99
C TYR A 229 13.05 30.34 -19.79
N GLU A 230 11.90 30.25 -19.12
CA GLU A 230 10.58 30.09 -19.74
C GLU A 230 9.98 31.42 -20.24
N ASN A 231 9.00 31.35 -21.15
CA ASN A 231 8.34 32.54 -21.72
C ASN A 231 7.13 33.01 -20.88
N THR A 232 6.91 32.35 -19.74
CA THR A 232 5.94 32.69 -18.70
C THR A 232 6.68 32.66 -17.36
N VAL A 233 6.31 33.53 -16.41
CA VAL A 233 6.74 33.39 -15.00
C VAL A 233 5.53 33.48 -14.09
N GLN A 234 5.53 32.71 -13.00
CA GLN A 234 4.55 32.84 -11.93
C GLN A 234 4.95 33.99 -11.01
N LEU A 235 4.00 34.88 -10.76
CA LEU A 235 4.11 36.02 -9.86
C LEU A 235 3.19 35.75 -8.66
N THR A 236 3.77 35.45 -7.51
CA THR A 236 3.05 35.18 -6.25
C THR A 236 3.55 36.07 -5.14
N GLY A 237 2.67 36.51 -4.24
CA GLY A 237 3.05 37.36 -3.12
C GLY A 237 1.93 37.59 -2.11
N VAL A 238 2.18 38.53 -1.20
CA VAL A 238 1.15 39.07 -0.29
C VAL A 238 0.83 40.52 -0.64
N CYS A 239 -0.44 40.88 -0.42
CA CYS A 239 -1.03 42.19 -0.63
C CYS A 239 -2.11 42.44 0.42
N GLU A 240 -2.57 43.67 0.57
CA GLU A 240 -3.66 43.97 1.50
C GLU A 240 -5.02 43.53 0.92
N ALA A 241 -5.78 42.77 1.72
CA ALA A 241 -6.99 42.07 1.30
C ALA A 241 -8.08 43.00 0.71
N SER A 242 -8.80 42.49 -0.29
CA SER A 242 -9.92 43.15 -0.96
C SER A 242 -9.62 44.54 -1.57
N LEU A 243 -8.33 44.90 -1.75
CA LEU A 243 -7.88 46.13 -2.43
C LEU A 243 -7.27 45.82 -3.80
N ASN A 244 -7.40 46.76 -4.74
CA ASN A 244 -6.90 46.62 -6.11
C ASN A 244 -5.37 46.71 -6.19
N LEU A 245 -4.73 45.62 -6.60
CA LEU A 245 -3.30 45.52 -6.88
C LEU A 245 -3.05 45.73 -8.39
N GLN A 246 -2.36 46.80 -8.73
CA GLN A 246 -1.90 47.08 -10.10
C GLN A 246 -0.53 46.42 -10.34
N ILE A 247 -0.41 45.69 -11.44
CA ILE A 247 0.80 44.99 -11.89
C ILE A 247 1.17 45.56 -13.26
N THR A 248 2.36 46.15 -13.35
CA THR A 248 2.94 46.68 -14.58
C THR A 248 4.18 45.89 -14.98
N PHE A 249 4.20 45.38 -16.21
CA PHE A 249 5.27 44.55 -16.75
C PHE A 249 5.46 44.81 -18.24
N ALA A 250 6.57 45.45 -18.63
CA ALA A 250 6.78 45.96 -19.99
C ALA A 250 5.60 46.82 -20.49
N GLN A 251 4.82 46.36 -21.48
CA GLN A 251 3.58 47.02 -21.95
C GLN A 251 2.30 46.47 -21.29
N LEU A 252 2.38 45.37 -20.53
CA LEU A 252 1.24 44.83 -19.80
C LEU A 252 0.96 45.72 -18.57
N GLN A 253 -0.23 46.30 -18.52
CA GLN A 253 -0.83 46.83 -17.30
C GLN A 253 -2.05 45.98 -16.96
N LYS A 254 -2.06 45.39 -15.78
CA LYS A 254 -3.13 44.53 -15.28
C LYS A 254 -3.50 44.97 -13.86
N THR A 255 -4.78 45.04 -13.57
CA THR A 255 -5.27 45.21 -12.19
C THR A 255 -5.94 43.91 -11.76
N ILE A 256 -5.57 43.41 -10.58
CA ILE A 256 -6.24 42.29 -9.92
C ILE A 256 -6.78 42.75 -8.57
N LEU A 257 -7.86 42.15 -8.11
CA LEU A 257 -8.31 42.31 -6.73
C LEU A 257 -7.44 41.42 -5.85
N CYS A 258 -6.85 41.95 -4.77
CA CYS A 258 -6.18 41.13 -3.78
C CYS A 258 -7.21 40.22 -3.08
N PRO A 259 -7.01 38.89 -3.05
CA PRO A 259 -7.93 37.98 -2.36
C PRO A 259 -8.04 38.23 -0.86
N ASP A 260 -9.12 37.74 -0.25
CA ASP A 260 -9.45 38.02 1.15
C ASP A 260 -8.51 37.34 2.17
N ASP A 261 -7.67 36.40 1.72
CA ASP A 261 -6.57 35.80 2.52
C ASP A 261 -5.26 36.59 2.46
N GLY A 262 -5.23 37.70 1.71
CA GLY A 262 -4.07 38.56 1.51
C GLY A 262 -2.98 37.96 0.59
N ARG A 263 -3.25 36.87 -0.14
CA ARG A 263 -2.28 36.21 -1.03
C ARG A 263 -2.72 36.29 -2.48
N PHE A 264 -1.82 36.77 -3.35
CA PHE A 264 -2.08 36.82 -4.79
C PHE A 264 -1.17 35.85 -5.57
N SER A 265 -1.71 35.33 -6.66
CA SER A 265 -1.01 34.48 -7.62
C SER A 265 -1.49 34.82 -9.03
N ASP A 266 -0.56 35.10 -9.94
CA ASP A 266 -0.83 35.48 -11.32
C ASP A 266 0.31 35.02 -12.25
N SER A 267 0.08 34.96 -13.56
CA SER A 267 1.08 34.53 -14.55
C SER A 267 1.39 35.65 -15.54
N LEU A 268 2.67 36.05 -15.63
CA LEU A 268 3.15 37.00 -16.64
C LEU A 268 3.61 36.22 -17.87
N THR A 269 2.94 36.40 -19.00
CA THR A 269 3.19 35.65 -20.26
C THR A 269 3.82 36.51 -21.35
N GLY A 270 4.45 35.88 -22.35
CA GLY A 270 4.98 36.57 -23.54
C GLY A 270 6.40 37.13 -23.37
N ILE A 271 7.17 36.57 -22.44
CA ILE A 271 8.50 37.05 -22.05
C ILE A 271 9.53 36.57 -23.08
N ASN A 272 9.54 37.20 -24.25
CA ASN A 272 10.19 36.70 -25.47
C ASN A 272 11.59 37.30 -25.78
N THR A 273 12.18 38.07 -24.87
CA THR A 273 13.49 38.73 -25.06
C THR A 273 14.33 38.70 -23.79
N ASP A 274 15.64 38.82 -23.93
CA ASP A 274 16.61 38.69 -22.83
C ASP A 274 16.75 39.92 -21.93
N GLY A 275 17.50 39.75 -20.84
CA GLY A 275 17.86 40.79 -19.90
C GLY A 275 16.94 40.87 -18.69
N GLU A 276 17.24 41.83 -17.81
CA GLU A 276 16.45 42.12 -16.63
C GLU A 276 15.03 42.57 -17.01
N LYS A 277 14.03 41.95 -16.38
CA LYS A 277 12.61 42.20 -16.60
C LYS A 277 12.00 42.81 -15.33
N PRO A 278 11.82 44.15 -15.28
CA PRO A 278 11.24 44.81 -14.12
C PRO A 278 9.73 44.53 -14.04
N ILE A 279 9.28 44.19 -12.83
CA ILE A 279 7.87 44.12 -12.43
C ILE A 279 7.65 45.25 -11.44
N ARG A 280 6.70 46.14 -11.73
CA ARG A 280 6.23 47.16 -10.78
C ARG A 280 4.85 46.76 -10.27
N LEU A 281 4.73 46.56 -8.97
CA LEU A 281 3.46 46.37 -8.29
C LEU A 281 3.10 47.66 -7.55
N GLN A 282 1.84 48.06 -7.60
CA GLN A 282 1.32 49.19 -6.83
C GLN A 282 -0.07 48.88 -6.27
N GLN A 283 -0.24 49.09 -4.97
CA GLN A 283 -1.53 48.98 -4.28
C GLN A 283 -1.80 50.31 -3.60
N THR A 284 -3.07 50.72 -3.57
CA THR A 284 -3.51 51.97 -2.96
C THR A 284 -4.73 51.68 -2.10
N ASP A 285 -4.72 52.21 -0.88
CA ASP A 285 -5.81 52.06 0.10
C ASP A 285 -6.98 53.04 -0.16
N ARG A 286 -7.87 53.16 0.84
CA ARG A 286 -9.02 54.09 0.79
C ARG A 286 -8.71 55.51 1.27
N ALA A 287 -7.56 55.75 1.90
CA ALA A 287 -7.05 57.07 2.27
C ALA A 287 -6.12 57.69 1.19
N GLY A 288 -5.79 56.91 0.16
CA GLY A 288 -4.86 57.26 -0.91
C GLY A 288 -3.39 56.98 -0.57
N ASN A 289 -3.06 56.27 0.52
CA ASN A 289 -1.70 55.78 0.74
C ASN A 289 -1.41 54.67 -0.26
N SER A 290 -0.20 54.66 -0.80
CA SER A 290 0.15 53.81 -1.92
C SER A 290 1.56 53.28 -1.77
N THR A 291 1.68 51.97 -1.75
CA THR A 291 2.97 51.28 -1.80
C THR A 291 3.26 50.94 -3.25
N THR A 292 4.44 51.31 -3.73
CA THR A 292 4.97 50.83 -5.01
C THR A 292 6.18 49.96 -4.73
N LEU A 293 6.08 48.68 -5.09
CA LEU A 293 7.19 47.72 -5.03
C LEU A 293 7.71 47.47 -6.43
N ASN A 294 8.99 47.77 -6.66
CA ASN A 294 9.69 47.36 -7.87
C ASN A 294 10.52 46.11 -7.54
N THR A 295 10.37 45.06 -8.33
CA THR A 295 11.25 43.88 -8.34
C THR A 295 11.66 43.56 -9.77
N SER A 296 12.60 42.66 -9.96
CA SER A 296 13.02 42.21 -11.28
C SER A 296 13.46 40.75 -11.26
N PHE A 297 13.37 40.10 -12.41
CA PHE A 297 13.98 38.79 -12.67
C PHE A 297 14.73 38.85 -13.99
N ILE A 298 15.72 37.99 -14.18
CA ILE A 298 16.51 37.97 -15.42
C ILE A 298 15.86 36.94 -16.36
N LYS A 299 15.29 37.39 -17.47
CA LYS A 299 15.00 36.46 -18.58
C LYS A 299 16.30 36.21 -19.32
N ALA A 300 16.70 34.96 -19.41
CA ALA A 300 17.72 34.51 -20.33
C ALA A 300 17.07 33.59 -21.37
N THR A 301 17.20 33.93 -22.65
CA THR A 301 17.21 32.90 -23.68
C THR A 301 18.47 32.07 -23.46
N ARG A 302 18.38 30.75 -23.56
CA ARG A 302 19.58 29.91 -23.51
C ARG A 302 20.48 30.31 -24.68
N VAL A 303 21.71 30.75 -24.38
CA VAL A 303 22.80 30.90 -25.37
C VAL A 303 22.74 29.68 -26.29
N ALA A 304 22.47 29.93 -27.57
CA ALA A 304 21.67 29.03 -28.41
C ALA A 304 22.01 27.55 -28.18
N GLN A 305 21.12 26.85 -27.47
CA GLN A 305 21.51 25.64 -26.75
C GLN A 305 22.16 24.63 -27.68
N ALA A 306 23.40 24.26 -27.34
CA ALA A 306 24.14 23.21 -28.02
C ALA A 306 23.29 21.93 -28.02
N PRO A 307 23.04 21.32 -29.19
CA PRO A 307 21.96 20.35 -29.37
C PRO A 307 22.17 19.13 -28.47
N VAL A 308 21.13 18.71 -27.75
CA VAL A 308 21.27 17.62 -26.77
C VAL A 308 21.36 16.26 -27.48
N ILE A 309 22.58 15.71 -27.55
CA ILE A 309 22.85 14.33 -27.96
C ILE A 309 23.43 13.53 -26.79
N THR A 310 22.94 12.30 -26.62
CA THR A 310 23.43 11.32 -25.63
C THR A 310 23.72 9.99 -26.31
N ILE A 311 24.48 9.13 -25.62
CA ILE A 311 24.57 7.70 -25.89
C ILE A 311 24.07 7.01 -24.62
N THR A 312 23.06 6.15 -24.75
CA THR A 312 22.48 5.37 -23.65
C THR A 312 22.80 3.88 -23.77
N SER A 313 23.22 3.41 -24.95
CA SER A 313 23.68 2.05 -25.19
C SER A 313 24.70 2.01 -26.34
N PRO A 314 25.74 1.15 -26.28
CA PRO A 314 26.13 0.33 -25.13
C PRO A 314 26.83 1.15 -24.04
N MET A 315 27.18 0.50 -22.93
CA MET A 315 28.03 1.11 -21.89
C MET A 315 29.47 1.27 -22.40
N SER A 316 30.15 2.34 -21.99
CA SER A 316 31.58 2.54 -22.29
C SER A 316 32.41 1.38 -21.71
N GLY A 317 33.39 0.89 -22.47
CA GLY A 317 34.20 -0.28 -22.14
C GLY A 317 33.63 -1.62 -22.62
N THR A 318 32.42 -1.67 -23.20
CA THR A 318 31.87 -2.92 -23.77
C THR A 318 32.69 -3.38 -24.99
N SER A 319 32.89 -4.70 -25.14
CA SER A 319 33.61 -5.31 -26.26
C SER A 319 32.68 -5.83 -27.37
N PHE A 320 33.14 -5.82 -28.62
CA PHE A 320 32.39 -6.27 -29.80
C PHE A 320 33.30 -6.89 -30.85
N GLN A 321 32.82 -7.90 -31.57
CA GLN A 321 33.55 -8.53 -32.68
C GLN A 321 34.02 -7.51 -33.75
N GLN A 322 33.06 -6.87 -34.43
CA GLN A 322 33.34 -5.99 -35.57
C GLN A 322 32.40 -4.79 -35.70
N SER A 323 31.27 -4.79 -34.99
CA SER A 323 30.22 -3.78 -35.13
C SER A 323 29.45 -3.61 -33.84
N VAL A 324 29.00 -2.39 -33.59
CA VAL A 324 28.29 -1.96 -32.38
C VAL A 324 27.04 -1.18 -32.75
N THR A 325 25.92 -1.46 -32.08
CA THR A 325 24.69 -0.67 -32.23
C THR A 325 24.66 0.41 -31.17
N VAL A 326 24.97 1.64 -31.56
CA VAL A 326 24.91 2.82 -30.69
C VAL A 326 23.48 3.38 -30.71
N ALA A 327 22.92 3.59 -29.53
CA ALA A 327 21.59 4.15 -29.33
C ALA A 327 21.61 5.24 -28.25
N GLY A 328 20.67 6.18 -28.33
CA GLY A 328 20.56 7.30 -27.41
C GLY A 328 19.52 8.33 -27.85
N SER A 329 19.49 9.46 -27.15
CA SER A 329 18.65 10.61 -27.51
C SER A 329 19.40 11.60 -28.40
N CYS A 330 18.70 12.27 -29.29
CA CYS A 330 19.20 13.36 -30.11
C CYS A 330 18.09 14.40 -30.36
N GLU A 331 18.43 15.62 -30.75
CA GLU A 331 17.41 16.60 -31.13
C GLU A 331 16.79 16.26 -32.48
N ALA A 332 15.46 16.08 -32.46
CA ALA A 332 14.66 15.57 -33.57
C ALA A 332 14.85 16.36 -34.87
N ASN A 333 14.94 15.63 -35.98
CA ASN A 333 15.13 16.12 -37.35
C ASN A 333 16.48 16.85 -37.63
N ILE A 334 17.39 16.94 -36.66
CA ILE A 334 18.75 17.49 -36.86
C ILE A 334 19.72 16.37 -37.26
N GLN A 335 20.65 16.66 -38.18
CA GLN A 335 21.69 15.73 -38.60
C GLN A 335 22.68 15.41 -37.45
N VAL A 336 22.91 14.13 -37.22
CA VAL A 336 23.98 13.57 -36.40
C VAL A 336 25.11 13.13 -37.32
N VAL A 337 26.33 13.61 -37.11
CA VAL A 337 27.56 13.14 -37.75
C VAL A 337 28.23 12.10 -36.86
N VAL A 338 28.72 11.03 -37.45
CA VAL A 338 29.44 9.93 -36.80
C VAL A 338 30.87 9.88 -37.32
N SER A 339 31.84 9.89 -36.40
CA SER A 339 33.28 9.84 -36.72
C SER A 339 34.08 9.11 -35.63
N GLY A 340 35.41 9.03 -35.81
CA GLY A 340 36.31 8.31 -34.91
C GLY A 340 36.71 6.95 -35.49
N ASP A 341 36.80 5.92 -34.66
CA ASP A 341 37.27 4.58 -35.02
C ASP A 341 36.23 3.72 -35.77
N VAL A 342 35.51 4.34 -36.72
CA VAL A 342 34.50 3.71 -37.58
C VAL A 342 35.02 3.47 -39.00
N ALA A 343 34.58 2.38 -39.63
CA ALA A 343 34.99 1.96 -40.98
C ALA A 343 34.70 3.00 -42.07
N ALA A 344 33.70 3.87 -41.85
CA ALA A 344 33.49 5.09 -42.61
C ALA A 344 32.81 6.13 -41.71
N ASN A 345 33.29 7.38 -41.78
CA ASN A 345 32.53 8.52 -41.26
C ASN A 345 31.18 8.60 -42.00
N SER A 346 30.10 8.86 -41.26
CA SER A 346 28.74 8.85 -41.81
C SER A 346 27.87 9.91 -41.11
N SER A 347 26.65 10.13 -41.60
CA SER A 347 25.68 10.96 -40.90
C SER A 347 24.25 10.43 -41.08
N PHE A 348 23.36 10.79 -40.16
CA PHE A 348 21.94 10.43 -40.22
C PHE A 348 21.07 11.54 -39.62
N THR A 349 19.86 11.71 -40.15
CA THR A 349 18.86 12.59 -39.52
C THR A 349 18.36 11.95 -38.23
N CYS A 350 18.40 12.68 -37.11
CA CYS A 350 17.77 12.25 -35.86
C CYS A 350 16.26 12.03 -36.08
N PRO A 351 15.68 10.88 -35.69
CA PRO A 351 14.25 10.63 -35.84
C PRO A 351 13.34 11.63 -35.12
N SER A 352 12.09 11.74 -35.56
CA SER A 352 11.11 12.73 -35.07
C SER A 352 10.73 12.56 -33.59
N ASN A 353 10.93 11.38 -33.01
CA ASN A 353 10.74 11.08 -31.59
C ASN A 353 11.98 11.39 -30.71
N GLY A 354 13.06 11.93 -31.29
CA GLY A 354 14.28 12.27 -30.58
C GLY A 354 15.12 11.09 -30.08
N GLN A 355 14.86 9.87 -30.58
CA GLN A 355 15.59 8.65 -30.20
C GLN A 355 16.22 8.01 -31.44
N TYR A 356 17.48 7.59 -31.35
CA TYR A 356 18.18 6.91 -32.43
C TYR A 356 18.74 5.56 -32.01
N SER A 357 18.93 4.69 -33.01
CA SER A 357 19.69 3.45 -32.91
C SER A 357 20.36 3.20 -34.26
N ARG A 358 21.67 2.94 -34.27
CA ARG A 358 22.51 2.82 -35.47
C ARG A 358 23.61 1.79 -35.27
N ALA A 359 23.66 0.79 -36.15
CA ALA A 359 24.81 -0.11 -36.24
C ALA A 359 25.99 0.62 -36.91
N LEU A 360 27.16 0.55 -36.29
CA LEU A 360 28.43 1.12 -36.75
C LEU A 360 29.48 0.00 -36.84
N THR A 361 30.27 -0.03 -37.91
CA THR A 361 31.38 -0.98 -38.08
C THR A 361 32.68 -0.38 -37.56
N LEU A 362 33.44 -1.15 -36.78
CA LEU A 362 34.65 -0.73 -36.06
C LEU A 362 35.93 -0.95 -36.88
N ASN A 363 36.83 0.04 -36.87
CA ASN A 363 38.14 -0.04 -37.52
C ASN A 363 39.04 -1.10 -36.92
N SER A 364 39.65 -1.94 -37.76
CA SER A 364 40.78 -2.80 -37.40
C SER A 364 42.05 -1.97 -37.09
N PRO A 365 43.05 -2.50 -36.35
CA PRO A 365 43.09 -3.80 -35.67
C PRO A 365 42.23 -3.82 -34.40
N ASP A 366 42.31 -4.88 -33.61
CA ASP A 366 41.65 -4.98 -32.30
C ASP A 366 42.23 -4.02 -31.26
N GLY A 367 41.50 -3.84 -30.14
CA GLY A 367 41.76 -2.86 -29.09
C GLY A 367 40.67 -1.78 -28.98
N VAL A 368 40.97 -0.70 -28.23
CA VAL A 368 40.02 0.40 -27.99
C VAL A 368 39.60 1.07 -29.31
N LYS A 369 38.32 1.48 -29.37
CA LYS A 369 37.70 2.26 -30.45
C LYS A 369 36.91 3.41 -29.83
N THR A 370 37.25 4.64 -30.19
CA THR A 370 36.53 5.84 -29.77
C THR A 370 35.60 6.29 -30.88
N LEU A 371 34.29 6.27 -30.60
CA LEU A 371 33.24 6.67 -31.51
C LEU A 371 32.73 8.04 -31.07
N THR A 372 32.66 9.00 -31.99
CA THR A 372 32.21 10.37 -31.69
C THR A 372 30.98 10.70 -32.51
N LEU A 373 29.88 11.03 -31.82
CA LEU A 373 28.62 11.45 -32.40
C LEU A 373 28.41 12.94 -32.12
N GLN A 374 28.20 13.72 -33.19
CA GLN A 374 28.10 15.19 -33.14
C GLN A 374 26.77 15.66 -33.74
N GLN A 375 26.05 16.55 -33.05
CA GLN A 375 24.97 17.34 -33.66
C GLN A 375 25.38 18.81 -33.73
N THR A 376 24.93 19.50 -34.78
CA THR A 376 25.17 20.93 -34.98
C THR A 376 23.86 21.66 -35.23
N LYS A 377 23.59 22.71 -34.45
CA LYS A 377 22.38 23.53 -34.50
C LYS A 377 22.78 25.00 -34.42
N ASN A 378 22.31 25.83 -35.35
CA ASN A 378 22.61 27.27 -35.39
C ASN A 378 24.12 27.60 -35.22
N ALA A 379 24.98 26.86 -35.95
CA ALA A 379 26.44 26.90 -35.89
C ALA A 379 27.11 26.48 -34.56
N ILE A 380 26.35 25.99 -33.58
CA ILE A 380 26.88 25.45 -32.31
C ILE A 380 26.81 23.92 -32.34
N SER A 381 27.90 23.25 -31.95
CA SER A 381 28.02 21.79 -31.94
C SER A 381 28.05 21.22 -30.53
N THR A 382 27.36 20.10 -30.32
CA THR A 382 27.60 19.18 -29.20
C THR A 382 28.20 17.90 -29.76
N GLN A 383 29.20 17.34 -29.08
CA GLN A 383 29.69 16.00 -29.37
C GLN A 383 29.64 15.13 -28.11
N VAL A 384 29.35 13.86 -28.28
CA VAL A 384 29.47 12.80 -27.26
C VAL A 384 30.37 11.71 -27.82
N SER A 385 31.28 11.21 -26.99
CA SER A 385 32.19 10.13 -27.38
C SER A 385 31.99 8.89 -26.49
N LEU A 386 32.07 7.72 -27.10
CA LEU A 386 31.98 6.42 -26.47
C LEU A 386 33.24 5.62 -26.79
N SER A 387 33.89 5.05 -25.76
CA SER A 387 34.97 4.10 -25.96
C SER A 387 34.41 2.67 -25.85
N VAL A 388 34.61 1.86 -26.87
CA VAL A 388 34.31 0.41 -26.88
C VAL A 388 35.59 -0.35 -27.21
N TYR A 389 35.61 -1.68 -27.06
CA TYR A 389 36.69 -2.51 -27.56
C TYR A 389 36.23 -3.25 -28.82
N ARG A 390 37.10 -3.31 -29.84
CA ARG A 390 37.01 -4.27 -30.93
C ARG A 390 37.89 -5.46 -30.57
N ASP A 391 37.34 -6.67 -30.60
CA ASP A 391 38.09 -7.89 -30.36
C ASP A 391 37.55 -9.00 -31.27
N THR A 392 38.39 -9.56 -32.13
CA THR A 392 38.04 -10.65 -33.06
C THR A 392 38.71 -11.97 -32.70
N GLN A 393 39.42 -12.03 -31.57
CA GLN A 393 40.13 -13.23 -31.15
C GLN A 393 39.18 -14.22 -30.50
N ARG A 394 39.24 -15.49 -30.93
CA ARG A 394 38.41 -16.55 -30.36
C ARG A 394 39.13 -17.22 -29.19
N PRO A 395 38.45 -17.46 -28.06
CA PRO A 395 39.08 -18.01 -26.87
C PRO A 395 39.61 -19.43 -27.12
N THR A 396 40.74 -19.74 -26.51
CA THR A 396 41.43 -21.04 -26.64
C THR A 396 40.72 -22.14 -25.84
N LEU A 397 40.22 -23.17 -26.51
CA LEU A 397 39.46 -24.27 -25.87
C LEU A 397 39.64 -25.62 -26.59
N ALA A 398 39.90 -26.68 -25.84
CA ALA A 398 39.92 -28.06 -26.34
C ALA A 398 39.60 -29.09 -25.24
N ILE A 399 38.74 -30.07 -25.54
CA ILE A 399 38.50 -31.23 -24.66
C ILE A 399 39.69 -32.19 -24.75
N THR A 400 40.22 -32.65 -23.61
CA THR A 400 41.31 -33.63 -23.52
C THR A 400 40.89 -34.98 -22.94
N SER A 401 39.79 -35.02 -22.18
CA SER A 401 39.20 -36.25 -21.64
C SER A 401 37.68 -36.12 -21.50
N PRO A 402 36.90 -37.20 -21.66
CA PRO A 402 37.33 -38.51 -22.15
C PRO A 402 37.67 -38.48 -23.65
N ALA A 403 38.25 -39.56 -24.16
CA ALA A 403 38.46 -39.72 -25.60
C ALA A 403 37.13 -39.73 -26.36
N ASN A 404 37.14 -39.22 -27.60
CA ASN A 404 36.00 -39.32 -28.49
C ASN A 404 35.65 -40.79 -28.79
N LEU A 405 34.35 -41.11 -28.86
CA LEU A 405 33.79 -42.47 -28.99
C LEU A 405 34.07 -43.38 -27.77
N SER A 406 34.22 -42.80 -26.58
CA SER A 406 34.23 -43.56 -25.31
C SER A 406 32.82 -44.05 -24.92
N HIS A 407 32.75 -45.02 -24.01
CA HIS A 407 31.51 -45.55 -23.44
C HIS A 407 31.43 -45.24 -21.93
N THR A 408 30.22 -45.07 -21.40
CA THR A 408 29.97 -44.99 -19.94
C THR A 408 28.57 -45.45 -19.57
N ARG A 409 28.41 -45.90 -18.32
CA ARG A 409 27.18 -46.44 -17.72
C ARG A 409 26.44 -45.49 -16.76
N SER A 410 26.88 -44.24 -16.60
CA SER A 410 26.17 -43.23 -15.79
C SER A 410 26.83 -41.85 -15.87
N SER A 411 27.99 -41.69 -15.24
CA SER A 411 28.72 -40.43 -15.17
C SER A 411 30.08 -40.50 -15.85
N LEU A 412 30.58 -39.35 -16.29
CA LEU A 412 31.90 -39.16 -16.88
C LEU A 412 32.47 -37.82 -16.45
N THR A 413 33.80 -37.70 -16.39
CA THR A 413 34.45 -36.40 -16.15
C THR A 413 34.98 -35.86 -17.46
N VAL A 414 34.41 -34.74 -17.91
CA VAL A 414 34.94 -33.97 -19.04
C VAL A 414 36.01 -33.04 -18.50
N SER A 415 37.19 -33.03 -19.10
CA SER A 415 38.24 -32.06 -18.81
C SER A 415 38.95 -31.61 -20.08
N GLY A 416 39.64 -30.47 -19.99
CA GLY A 416 40.32 -29.90 -21.15
C GLY A 416 41.06 -28.60 -20.86
N ASN A 417 41.73 -28.12 -21.90
CA ASN A 417 42.38 -26.81 -21.94
C ASN A 417 41.34 -25.73 -22.23
N CYS A 418 41.47 -24.57 -21.59
CA CYS A 418 40.58 -23.43 -21.73
C CYS A 418 41.32 -22.11 -21.47
N GLU A 419 40.70 -21.00 -21.85
CA GLU A 419 41.23 -19.67 -21.60
C GLU A 419 40.89 -19.15 -20.20
N VAL A 420 41.90 -18.63 -19.49
CA VAL A 420 41.78 -18.26 -18.07
C VAL A 420 40.80 -17.11 -17.86
N GLY A 421 39.91 -17.25 -16.88
CA GLY A 421 38.94 -16.21 -16.52
C GLY A 421 37.65 -16.21 -17.34
N LEU A 422 37.58 -16.94 -18.46
CA LEU A 422 36.36 -17.09 -19.24
C LEU A 422 35.52 -18.31 -18.79
N PRO A 423 34.19 -18.19 -18.69
CA PRO A 423 33.33 -19.30 -18.25
C PRO A 423 33.25 -20.39 -19.32
N VAL A 424 33.48 -21.64 -18.91
CA VAL A 424 33.37 -22.83 -19.74
C VAL A 424 31.96 -23.39 -19.59
N VAL A 425 31.20 -23.42 -20.69
CA VAL A 425 29.82 -23.93 -20.73
C VAL A 425 29.83 -25.32 -21.35
N LEU A 426 29.50 -26.35 -20.56
CA LEU A 426 29.31 -27.71 -21.07
C LEU A 426 27.83 -27.92 -21.40
N SER A 427 27.55 -28.47 -22.58
CA SER A 427 26.22 -28.79 -23.07
C SER A 427 26.21 -30.20 -23.66
N ALA A 428 25.08 -30.90 -23.55
CA ALA A 428 24.91 -32.21 -24.17
C ALA A 428 23.42 -32.45 -24.47
N THR A 429 23.13 -33.31 -25.46
CA THR A 429 21.74 -33.63 -25.83
C THR A 429 20.99 -34.25 -24.65
N GLY A 430 20.02 -33.51 -24.10
CA GLY A 430 19.22 -33.93 -22.95
C GLY A 430 19.75 -33.47 -21.58
N LEU A 431 20.80 -32.64 -21.52
CA LEU A 431 21.28 -31.99 -20.29
C LEU A 431 21.14 -30.47 -20.35
N SER A 432 20.80 -29.86 -19.21
CA SER A 432 20.93 -28.41 -19.03
C SER A 432 22.40 -27.99 -19.06
N ASN A 433 22.68 -26.80 -19.59
CA ASN A 433 24.04 -26.27 -19.67
C ASN A 433 24.69 -26.16 -18.28
N VAL A 434 25.93 -26.66 -18.15
CA VAL A 434 26.70 -26.69 -16.91
C VAL A 434 27.89 -25.74 -17.03
N ASN A 435 27.89 -24.67 -16.23
CA ASN A 435 28.99 -23.71 -16.18
C ASN A 435 30.13 -24.22 -15.28
N VAL A 436 31.36 -23.98 -15.72
CA VAL A 436 32.62 -24.37 -15.06
C VAL A 436 33.64 -23.25 -15.22
N THR A 437 34.36 -22.92 -14.15
CA THR A 437 35.40 -21.89 -14.17
C THR A 437 36.68 -22.44 -14.80
N CYS A 438 37.22 -21.78 -15.82
CA CYS A 438 38.57 -22.10 -16.31
C CYS A 438 39.61 -21.65 -15.28
N THR A 439 40.32 -22.61 -14.67
CA THR A 439 41.28 -22.38 -13.59
C THR A 439 42.67 -22.83 -14.03
N GLN A 440 43.65 -21.93 -14.01
CA GLN A 440 45.03 -22.20 -14.47
C GLN A 440 45.11 -22.79 -15.90
N GLY A 441 44.17 -22.42 -16.77
CA GLY A 441 44.12 -22.87 -18.18
C GLY A 441 43.52 -24.26 -18.35
N GLN A 442 42.87 -24.81 -17.32
CA GLN A 442 42.21 -26.12 -17.31
C GLN A 442 40.77 -26.02 -16.81
N PHE A 443 39.90 -26.90 -17.32
CA PHE A 443 38.58 -27.16 -16.78
C PHE A 443 38.41 -28.66 -16.52
N SER A 444 37.59 -29.00 -15.52
CA SER A 444 37.22 -30.39 -15.22
C SER A 444 35.85 -30.44 -14.57
N ARG A 445 34.98 -31.35 -15.01
CA ARG A 445 33.61 -31.47 -14.51
C ARG A 445 33.03 -32.87 -14.71
N ALA A 446 32.54 -33.45 -13.62
CA ALA A 446 31.66 -34.61 -13.69
C ALA A 446 30.30 -34.21 -14.29
N LEU A 447 29.88 -34.91 -15.34
CA LEU A 447 28.54 -34.90 -15.91
C LEU A 447 27.87 -36.24 -15.60
N VAL A 448 26.58 -36.22 -15.27
CA VAL A 448 25.75 -37.42 -15.07
C VAL A 448 24.73 -37.47 -16.21
N LEU A 449 24.79 -38.53 -17.02
CA LEU A 449 23.99 -38.66 -18.24
C LEU A 449 22.65 -39.36 -17.96
N ASN A 450 21.70 -38.65 -17.35
CA ASN A 450 20.41 -39.20 -16.93
C ASN A 450 19.37 -39.31 -18.08
N SER A 451 19.72 -39.92 -19.21
CA SER A 451 18.83 -40.08 -20.38
C SER A 451 18.85 -41.53 -20.88
N ALA A 452 17.92 -41.92 -21.76
CA ALA A 452 17.96 -43.25 -22.38
C ALA A 452 19.27 -43.50 -23.16
N ASP A 453 19.66 -44.76 -23.34
CA ASP A 453 20.93 -45.15 -23.96
C ASP A 453 21.14 -44.61 -25.39
N GLY A 454 22.40 -44.61 -25.83
CA GLY A 454 22.85 -44.18 -27.14
C GLY A 454 23.92 -43.08 -27.11
N VAL A 455 24.36 -42.66 -28.29
CA VAL A 455 25.43 -41.66 -28.45
C VAL A 455 24.99 -40.28 -27.97
N LYS A 456 25.79 -39.67 -27.09
CA LYS A 456 25.62 -38.31 -26.58
C LYS A 456 26.71 -37.43 -27.16
N ALA A 457 26.33 -36.42 -27.93
CA ALA A 457 27.23 -35.33 -28.27
C ALA A 457 27.40 -34.45 -27.03
N ILE A 458 28.66 -34.24 -26.63
CA ILE A 458 29.05 -33.35 -25.53
C ILE A 458 29.86 -32.22 -26.15
N SER A 459 29.28 -31.02 -26.13
CA SER A 459 29.86 -29.79 -26.66
C SER A 459 30.25 -28.88 -25.51
N VAL A 460 31.53 -28.52 -25.45
CA VAL A 460 32.06 -27.55 -24.50
C VAL A 460 32.36 -26.26 -25.24
N THR A 461 31.89 -25.14 -24.71
CA THR A 461 31.96 -23.82 -25.33
C THR A 461 32.55 -22.80 -24.37
N GLN A 462 33.46 -21.94 -24.85
CA GLN A 462 33.84 -20.71 -24.19
C GLN A 462 33.46 -19.54 -25.10
N THR A 463 33.03 -18.45 -24.46
CA THR A 463 32.67 -17.20 -25.13
C THR A 463 33.26 -16.04 -24.34
N ASP A 464 33.88 -15.10 -25.03
CA ASP A 464 34.50 -13.92 -24.43
C ASP A 464 33.49 -12.76 -24.21
N ALA A 465 33.99 -11.61 -23.74
CA ALA A 465 33.19 -10.40 -23.56
C ALA A 465 32.72 -9.74 -24.88
N ALA A 466 33.34 -10.07 -26.01
CA ALA A 466 33.02 -9.58 -27.35
C ALA A 466 32.04 -10.51 -28.12
N GLN A 467 31.64 -11.63 -27.50
CA GLN A 467 30.87 -12.74 -28.09
C GLN A 467 31.65 -13.57 -29.12
N ASN A 468 32.99 -13.51 -29.19
CA ASN A 468 33.75 -14.53 -29.92
C ASN A 468 33.66 -15.85 -29.16
N SER A 469 33.35 -16.93 -29.87
CA SER A 469 33.08 -18.23 -29.25
C SER A 469 33.84 -19.36 -29.93
N THR A 470 34.35 -20.28 -29.10
CA THR A 470 34.97 -21.53 -29.52
C THR A 470 34.20 -22.68 -28.90
N THR A 471 33.82 -23.66 -29.72
CA THR A 471 33.18 -24.90 -29.28
C THR A 471 34.04 -26.10 -29.68
N SER A 472 34.28 -26.99 -28.73
CA SER A 472 34.91 -28.29 -28.91
C SER A 472 33.87 -29.38 -28.61
N THR A 473 33.80 -30.44 -29.41
CA THR A 473 32.75 -31.47 -29.28
C THR A 473 33.35 -32.86 -29.34
N ILE A 474 32.90 -33.73 -28.44
CA ILE A 474 33.12 -35.19 -28.50
C ILE A 474 31.78 -35.92 -28.53
N SER A 475 31.79 -37.19 -28.93
CA SER A 475 30.68 -38.13 -28.76
C SER A 475 31.06 -39.18 -27.72
N VAL A 476 30.15 -39.49 -26.80
CA VAL A 476 30.28 -40.56 -25.80
C VAL A 476 29.02 -41.41 -25.84
N THR A 477 29.16 -42.73 -25.93
CA THR A 477 28.01 -43.64 -25.83
C THR A 477 27.61 -43.78 -24.37
N LEU A 478 26.39 -43.34 -24.04
CA LEU A 478 25.74 -43.78 -22.81
C LEU A 478 25.16 -45.16 -23.07
N ASP A 479 25.50 -46.10 -22.20
CA ASP A 479 25.12 -47.49 -22.33
C ASP A 479 24.91 -48.03 -20.91
N THR A 480 23.65 -48.12 -20.48
CA THR A 480 23.24 -48.56 -19.14
C THR A 480 22.59 -49.94 -19.16
N THR A 481 22.37 -50.50 -20.35
CA THR A 481 21.73 -51.79 -20.58
C THR A 481 22.74 -52.94 -20.45
N PRO A 482 22.60 -53.84 -19.46
CA PRO A 482 23.50 -54.99 -19.35
C PRO A 482 23.32 -55.98 -20.51
N PRO A 483 24.40 -56.63 -20.99
CA PRO A 483 24.34 -57.53 -22.15
C PRO A 483 23.42 -58.74 -21.90
N LEU A 484 22.49 -59.01 -22.81
CA LEU A 484 21.42 -59.99 -22.57
C LEU A 484 21.89 -61.45 -22.70
N ILE A 485 22.18 -62.07 -21.56
CA ILE A 485 22.31 -63.53 -21.44
C ILE A 485 20.93 -64.14 -21.22
N THR A 486 20.62 -65.26 -21.87
CA THR A 486 19.50 -66.12 -21.45
C THR A 486 19.93 -67.57 -21.35
N LEU A 487 19.86 -68.16 -20.15
CA LEU A 487 20.12 -69.58 -19.93
C LEU A 487 18.99 -70.44 -20.48
N SER A 488 19.33 -71.31 -21.43
CA SER A 488 18.46 -72.37 -21.97
C SER A 488 18.62 -73.68 -21.20
N SER A 489 19.77 -73.90 -20.55
CA SER A 489 20.00 -74.97 -19.59
C SER A 489 21.01 -74.52 -18.53
N PRO A 490 20.87 -74.94 -17.26
CA PRO A 490 19.66 -75.54 -16.69
C PRO A 490 18.52 -74.52 -16.56
N MET A 491 17.28 -75.02 -16.45
CA MET A 491 16.13 -74.18 -16.13
C MET A 491 16.28 -73.56 -14.72
N ALA A 492 15.68 -72.39 -14.51
CA ALA A 492 15.74 -71.69 -13.23
C ALA A 492 15.12 -72.53 -12.10
N ASN A 493 15.83 -72.65 -10.97
CA ASN A 493 15.48 -73.50 -9.83
C ASN A 493 15.36 -75.01 -10.17
N ALA A 494 15.99 -75.48 -11.26
CA ALA A 494 15.95 -76.89 -11.65
C ALA A 494 16.44 -77.80 -10.51
N THR A 495 15.58 -78.74 -10.12
CA THR A 495 15.89 -79.78 -9.15
C THR A 495 16.49 -80.98 -9.86
N THR A 496 17.70 -81.39 -9.47
CA THR A 496 18.41 -82.51 -10.11
C THR A 496 19.09 -83.41 -9.09
N ILE A 497 19.09 -84.71 -9.38
CA ILE A 497 19.84 -85.73 -8.62
C ILE A 497 21.27 -85.94 -9.16
N ALA A 498 21.54 -85.47 -10.39
CA ALA A 498 22.79 -85.67 -11.11
C ALA A 498 24.00 -84.96 -10.45
N THR A 499 25.21 -85.35 -10.86
CA THR A 499 26.50 -84.82 -10.37
C THR A 499 27.10 -83.72 -11.25
N SER A 500 26.50 -83.46 -12.41
CA SER A 500 26.86 -82.39 -13.35
C SER A 500 25.62 -81.88 -14.07
N VAL A 501 25.75 -80.73 -14.74
CA VAL A 501 24.68 -80.10 -15.52
C VAL A 501 25.26 -79.31 -16.69
N VAL A 502 24.59 -79.30 -17.84
CA VAL A 502 24.99 -78.46 -18.99
C VAL A 502 24.50 -77.04 -18.74
N VAL A 503 25.42 -76.09 -18.80
CA VAL A 503 25.15 -74.65 -18.69
C VAL A 503 25.28 -74.06 -20.09
N SER A 504 24.15 -73.71 -20.71
CA SER A 504 24.07 -73.21 -22.07
C SER A 504 23.02 -72.12 -22.20
N GLY A 505 23.17 -71.25 -23.20
CA GLY A 505 22.24 -70.15 -23.39
C GLY A 505 22.55 -69.29 -24.61
N THR A 506 21.75 -68.24 -24.80
CA THR A 506 22.10 -67.11 -25.66
C THR A 506 23.00 -66.14 -24.91
N CYS A 507 23.85 -65.44 -25.64
CA CYS A 507 24.75 -64.42 -25.13
C CYS A 507 24.98 -63.36 -26.22
N GLU A 508 25.53 -62.21 -25.84
CA GLU A 508 25.85 -61.17 -26.80
C GLU A 508 27.16 -61.50 -27.56
N GLN A 509 27.12 -61.35 -28.89
CA GLN A 509 28.18 -61.81 -29.79
C GLN A 509 29.51 -61.09 -29.55
N ASN A 510 30.62 -61.81 -29.69
CA ASN A 510 32.01 -61.35 -29.50
C ASN A 510 32.41 -60.99 -28.05
N LEU A 511 31.48 -60.97 -27.09
CA LEU A 511 31.78 -60.82 -25.66
C LEU A 511 32.04 -62.18 -24.99
N VAL A 512 32.71 -62.18 -23.83
CA VAL A 512 33.09 -63.41 -23.09
C VAL A 512 32.12 -63.68 -21.95
N VAL A 513 31.55 -64.88 -21.92
CA VAL A 513 30.73 -65.40 -20.82
C VAL A 513 31.65 -66.05 -19.77
N ARG A 514 31.50 -65.67 -18.51
CA ARG A 514 32.17 -66.26 -17.34
C ARG A 514 31.16 -67.10 -16.57
N ILE A 515 31.56 -68.29 -16.12
CA ILE A 515 30.70 -69.22 -15.38
C ILE A 515 31.43 -69.62 -14.10
N SER A 516 30.82 -69.39 -12.93
CA SER A 516 31.49 -69.60 -11.64
C SER A 516 30.57 -70.16 -10.56
N GLN A 517 31.16 -70.91 -9.62
CA GLN A 517 30.50 -71.40 -8.40
C GLN A 517 31.57 -71.78 -7.37
N SER A 518 31.68 -71.01 -6.28
CA SER A 518 32.74 -71.21 -5.27
C SER A 518 34.13 -71.29 -5.91
N THR A 519 34.85 -72.42 -5.79
CA THR A 519 36.19 -72.61 -6.39
C THR A 519 36.18 -72.95 -7.89
N TYR A 520 35.02 -73.17 -8.51
CA TYR A 520 34.91 -73.40 -9.94
C TYR A 520 34.83 -72.08 -10.71
N ALA A 521 35.65 -71.92 -11.75
CA ALA A 521 35.56 -70.83 -12.71
C ALA A 521 35.90 -71.32 -14.12
N ALA A 522 35.11 -70.91 -15.11
CA ALA A 522 35.31 -71.19 -16.52
C ALA A 522 34.95 -69.96 -17.38
N THR A 523 35.51 -69.88 -18.59
CA THR A 523 35.25 -68.81 -19.55
C THR A 523 34.92 -69.38 -20.93
N VAL A 524 33.87 -68.87 -21.57
CA VAL A 524 33.39 -69.31 -22.88
C VAL A 524 33.21 -68.06 -23.76
N ASN A 525 33.79 -68.06 -24.95
CA ASN A 525 33.57 -66.97 -25.91
C ASN A 525 32.18 -67.11 -26.53
N CYS A 526 31.41 -66.02 -26.63
CA CYS A 526 30.11 -66.07 -27.29
C CYS A 526 30.27 -66.17 -28.81
N THR A 527 29.71 -67.22 -29.41
CA THR A 527 29.82 -67.50 -30.86
C THR A 527 28.47 -67.87 -31.44
N ASN A 528 28.08 -67.22 -32.53
CA ASN A 528 26.73 -67.29 -33.11
C ASN A 528 25.63 -66.95 -32.09
N SER A 529 25.90 -65.93 -31.25
CA SER A 529 25.05 -65.47 -30.13
C SER A 529 24.68 -66.55 -29.11
N ALA A 530 25.49 -67.61 -28.99
CA ALA A 530 25.25 -68.73 -28.09
C ALA A 530 26.53 -69.19 -27.36
N PHE A 531 26.33 -69.83 -26.20
CA PHE A 531 27.38 -70.49 -25.42
C PHE A 531 26.88 -71.82 -24.84
N SER A 532 27.80 -72.74 -24.58
CA SER A 532 27.51 -74.01 -23.90
C SER A 532 28.78 -74.57 -23.24
N THR A 533 28.65 -75.09 -22.02
CA THR A 533 29.70 -75.86 -21.33
C THR A 533 29.10 -76.81 -20.30
N THR A 534 29.89 -77.73 -19.75
CA THR A 534 29.45 -78.64 -18.67
C THR A 534 29.97 -78.15 -17.33
N PHE A 535 29.05 -77.88 -16.40
CA PHE A 535 29.35 -77.58 -15.01
C PHE A 535 29.28 -78.87 -14.16
N THR A 536 30.22 -79.06 -13.23
CA THR A 536 30.26 -80.25 -12.35
C THR A 536 30.17 -79.83 -10.89
N PHE A 537 29.29 -80.46 -10.11
CA PHE A 537 29.05 -80.05 -8.72
C PHE A 537 30.21 -80.45 -7.80
N SER A 538 30.66 -79.50 -6.99
CA SER A 538 31.67 -79.61 -5.93
C SER A 538 31.18 -80.40 -4.69
N SER A 539 30.50 -81.54 -4.91
CA SER A 539 29.87 -82.43 -3.91
C SER A 539 28.74 -81.81 -3.08
N GLY A 540 28.06 -82.65 -2.27
CA GLY A 540 26.95 -82.26 -1.39
C GLY A 540 25.56 -82.22 -2.03
N LEU A 541 24.54 -82.08 -1.18
CA LEU A 541 23.15 -81.76 -1.54
C LEU A 541 22.88 -80.25 -1.28
N GLY A 542 21.66 -79.80 -1.57
CA GLY A 542 21.20 -78.43 -1.32
C GLY A 542 21.36 -77.51 -2.53
N GLU A 543 21.14 -76.21 -2.31
CA GLU A 543 21.16 -75.21 -3.39
C GLU A 543 22.58 -74.96 -3.91
N LYS A 544 22.76 -75.05 -5.22
CA LYS A 544 24.01 -74.71 -5.91
C LYS A 544 23.73 -73.57 -6.88
N THR A 545 24.03 -72.35 -6.46
CA THR A 545 23.91 -71.15 -7.30
C THR A 545 25.12 -71.07 -8.23
N ILE A 546 24.89 -71.32 -9.53
CA ILE A 546 25.88 -71.10 -10.58
C ILE A 546 25.70 -69.66 -11.06
N SER A 547 26.76 -68.85 -10.98
CA SER A 547 26.83 -67.52 -11.57
C SER A 547 27.24 -67.64 -13.04
N VAL A 548 26.51 -66.94 -13.91
CA VAL A 548 26.83 -66.79 -15.34
C VAL A 548 26.84 -65.31 -15.68
N THR A 549 28.02 -64.75 -15.94
CA THR A 549 28.24 -63.31 -16.12
C THR A 549 28.77 -62.99 -17.51
N GLN A 550 28.26 -61.93 -18.14
CA GLN A 550 28.82 -61.34 -19.36
C GLN A 550 28.95 -59.83 -19.11
N THR A 551 29.97 -59.20 -19.68
CA THR A 551 30.29 -57.79 -19.45
C THR A 551 30.63 -57.11 -20.79
N ASP A 552 30.09 -55.92 -21.00
CA ASP A 552 30.23 -55.13 -22.22
C ASP A 552 31.42 -54.16 -22.20
N LEU A 553 31.44 -53.21 -23.14
CA LEU A 553 32.47 -52.17 -23.27
C LEU A 553 32.23 -50.93 -22.38
N ALA A 554 31.02 -50.74 -21.84
CA ALA A 554 30.68 -49.68 -20.89
C ALA A 554 30.92 -50.10 -19.43
N GLY A 555 31.13 -51.40 -19.20
CA GLY A 555 31.27 -52.00 -17.88
C GLY A 555 29.94 -52.31 -17.21
N ASN A 556 28.84 -52.49 -17.96
CA ASN A 556 27.67 -53.17 -17.42
C ASN A 556 27.93 -54.67 -17.43
N ALA A 557 27.49 -55.35 -16.38
CA ALA A 557 27.57 -56.79 -16.26
C ALA A 557 26.17 -57.34 -16.00
N PHE A 558 25.71 -58.24 -16.87
CA PHE A 558 24.55 -59.04 -16.56
C PHE A 558 25.02 -60.32 -15.87
N GLU A 559 24.55 -60.58 -14.66
CA GLU A 559 24.77 -61.84 -13.95
C GLU A 559 23.45 -62.61 -13.88
N GLN A 560 23.35 -63.71 -14.64
CA GLN A 560 22.28 -64.67 -14.46
C GLN A 560 22.70 -65.73 -13.44
N LEU A 561 22.22 -65.57 -12.20
CA LEU A 561 22.34 -66.60 -11.17
C LEU A 561 21.33 -67.72 -11.44
N VAL A 562 21.79 -68.90 -11.88
CA VAL A 562 20.94 -70.10 -11.92
C VAL A 562 21.15 -70.93 -10.65
N LYS A 563 20.16 -70.87 -9.76
CA LYS A 563 20.01 -71.82 -8.66
C LYS A 563 19.67 -73.18 -9.25
N VAL A 564 20.55 -74.16 -9.05
CA VAL A 564 20.29 -75.57 -9.34
C VAL A 564 20.27 -76.30 -8.01
N THR A 565 19.09 -76.70 -7.55
CA THR A 565 18.96 -77.24 -6.19
C THR A 565 19.10 -78.75 -6.25
N ARG A 566 20.21 -79.26 -5.70
CA ARG A 566 20.50 -80.70 -5.64
C ARG A 566 19.77 -81.32 -4.44
N VAL A 567 18.45 -81.42 -4.60
CA VAL A 567 17.46 -81.69 -3.53
C VAL A 567 17.29 -83.16 -3.16
N GLY A 568 16.68 -83.38 -1.99
CA GLY A 568 15.50 -84.25 -1.88
C GLY A 568 14.23 -83.37 -1.91
N ASP A 569 13.23 -83.76 -2.70
CA ASP A 569 12.16 -82.92 -3.28
C ASP A 569 11.30 -82.08 -2.29
N SER A 570 11.12 -80.76 -2.56
CA SER A 570 10.12 -79.85 -1.92
C SER A 570 10.17 -78.39 -2.44
N ASN A 571 9.03 -77.66 -2.50
CA ASN A 571 8.98 -76.17 -2.55
C ASN A 571 7.55 -75.55 -2.48
N ASN A 572 7.08 -75.01 -1.33
CA ASN A 572 5.91 -74.11 -1.22
C ASN A 572 5.82 -73.42 0.17
N TYR A 573 5.99 -72.08 0.25
CA TYR A 573 6.01 -71.36 1.52
C TYR A 573 4.65 -71.25 2.23
N ALA A 574 3.55 -71.01 1.51
CA ALA A 574 2.23 -70.91 2.12
C ALA A 574 1.76 -72.27 2.67
N ALA A 575 2.09 -73.37 1.97
CA ALA A 575 1.91 -74.72 2.49
C ALA A 575 2.83 -75.01 3.69
N SER A 576 4.07 -74.51 3.70
CA SER A 576 4.99 -74.69 4.83
C SER A 576 4.49 -73.99 6.11
N ALA A 577 4.06 -72.73 6.01
CA ALA A 577 3.48 -72.00 7.13
C ALA A 577 2.15 -72.61 7.60
N HIS A 578 1.30 -73.04 6.65
CA HIS A 578 0.08 -73.79 6.94
C HIS A 578 0.38 -75.09 7.71
N GLU A 579 1.31 -75.91 7.25
CA GLU A 579 1.62 -77.21 7.87
C GLU A 579 2.27 -77.06 9.26
N VAL A 580 3.09 -76.03 9.48
CA VAL A 580 3.63 -75.71 10.82
C VAL A 580 2.50 -75.32 11.77
N LEU A 581 1.61 -74.39 11.39
CA LEU A 581 0.50 -73.95 12.24
C LEU A 581 -0.52 -75.07 12.49
N LYS A 582 -0.79 -75.89 11.46
CA LYS A 582 -1.65 -77.07 11.54
C LYS A 582 -1.10 -78.14 12.48
N THR A 583 0.16 -78.53 12.30
CA THR A 583 0.80 -79.62 13.06
C THR A 583 1.16 -79.21 14.49
N ARG A 584 1.43 -77.93 14.75
CA ARG A 584 1.85 -77.45 16.08
C ARG A 584 0.76 -76.77 16.91
N CYS A 585 -0.22 -76.09 16.30
CA CYS A 585 -1.24 -75.32 17.03
C CYS A 585 -2.61 -76.03 17.11
N ILE A 586 -3.13 -76.54 15.99
CA ILE A 586 -4.50 -77.09 15.94
C ILE A 586 -4.67 -78.30 16.89
N GLY A 587 -3.62 -79.10 17.08
CA GLY A 587 -3.61 -80.24 18.02
C GLY A 587 -3.73 -79.88 19.51
N CYS A 588 -3.70 -78.60 19.90
CA CYS A 588 -3.86 -78.15 21.29
C CYS A 588 -5.03 -77.15 21.50
N HIS A 589 -5.55 -76.52 20.45
CA HIS A 589 -6.63 -75.53 20.52
C HIS A 589 -7.96 -76.04 19.93
N SER A 590 -8.44 -77.18 20.42
CA SER A 590 -9.60 -77.89 19.85
C SER A 590 -10.98 -77.28 20.20
N ALA A 591 -11.08 -75.96 20.44
CA ALA A 591 -12.32 -75.30 20.86
C ALA A 591 -12.34 -73.79 20.54
N GLY A 592 -12.95 -73.41 19.41
CA GLY A 592 -13.40 -72.03 19.19
C GLY A 592 -13.44 -71.59 17.73
N TRP A 593 -12.37 -71.80 16.95
CA TRP A 593 -12.25 -71.20 15.61
C TRP A 593 -11.36 -71.98 14.62
N GLU A 594 -10.45 -72.84 15.07
CA GLU A 594 -9.46 -73.52 14.21
C GLU A 594 -10.02 -74.60 13.26
N THR A 595 -11.30 -75.00 13.35
CA THR A 595 -11.89 -76.09 12.55
C THR A 595 -12.04 -75.79 11.05
N GLN A 596 -11.50 -74.66 10.57
CA GLN A 596 -11.55 -74.24 9.17
C GLN A 596 -10.19 -74.19 8.47
N LEU A 597 -9.06 -74.32 9.19
CA LEU A 597 -7.69 -74.30 8.64
C LEU A 597 -7.31 -75.61 7.93
N ASN A 598 -7.90 -75.89 6.77
CA ASN A 598 -7.74 -77.14 6.02
C ASN A 598 -6.81 -77.02 4.80
N ASN A 599 -6.53 -75.80 4.33
CA ASN A 599 -5.69 -75.52 3.18
C ASN A 599 -4.96 -74.16 3.34
N ALA A 600 -4.06 -73.83 2.40
CA ALA A 600 -3.20 -72.65 2.51
C ALA A 600 -3.93 -71.29 2.37
N SER A 601 -5.14 -71.26 1.80
CA SER A 601 -5.96 -70.03 1.67
C SER A 601 -6.42 -69.51 3.04
N ASP A 602 -6.69 -70.45 3.96
CA ASP A 602 -7.35 -70.18 5.24
C ASP A 602 -6.46 -69.34 6.18
N LEU A 603 -5.16 -69.21 5.88
CA LEU A 603 -4.24 -68.29 6.58
C LEU A 603 -4.65 -66.81 6.47
N GLN A 604 -5.46 -66.41 5.48
CA GLN A 604 -6.04 -65.05 5.45
C GLN A 604 -7.07 -64.82 6.57
N GLN A 605 -7.68 -65.88 7.13
CA GLN A 605 -8.59 -65.77 8.28
C GLN A 605 -7.86 -65.35 9.56
N LEU A 606 -6.57 -65.69 9.69
CA LEU A 606 -5.71 -65.21 10.78
C LEU A 606 -5.40 -63.71 10.67
N VAL A 607 -5.36 -63.18 9.44
CA VAL A 607 -5.19 -61.74 9.18
C VAL A 607 -6.45 -60.97 9.54
N SER A 608 -7.63 -61.43 9.08
CA SER A 608 -8.91 -60.76 9.41
C SER A 608 -9.27 -60.83 10.89
N LEU A 609 -8.84 -61.87 11.61
CA LEU A 609 -8.96 -62.00 13.07
C LEU A 609 -7.85 -61.26 13.85
N GLN A 610 -6.99 -60.48 13.19
CA GLN A 610 -5.87 -59.73 13.80
C GLN A 610 -4.92 -60.60 14.64
N LYS A 611 -4.70 -61.86 14.22
CA LYS A 611 -3.71 -62.78 14.81
C LYS A 611 -2.40 -62.78 14.02
N ILE A 612 -2.46 -62.32 12.78
CA ILE A 612 -1.35 -61.90 11.93
C ILE A 612 -1.58 -60.44 11.54
N ILE A 613 -0.54 -59.62 11.62
CA ILE A 613 -0.49 -58.24 11.10
C ILE A 613 0.38 -58.25 9.85
N PRO A 614 -0.15 -57.93 8.66
CA PRO A 614 0.60 -58.06 7.40
C PRO A 614 1.89 -57.23 7.37
N GLY A 615 3.02 -57.87 7.10
CA GLY A 615 4.33 -57.24 7.01
C GLY A 615 4.99 -56.92 8.34
N ASP A 616 4.28 -57.13 9.46
CA ASP A 616 4.76 -56.85 10.81
C ASP A 616 4.74 -58.14 11.65
N PRO A 617 5.77 -59.01 11.51
CA PRO A 617 5.86 -60.24 12.28
C PRO A 617 6.07 -59.96 13.77
N GLU A 618 6.73 -58.87 14.15
CA GLU A 618 6.98 -58.55 15.57
C GLU A 618 5.71 -58.13 16.31
N LYS A 619 4.80 -57.36 15.68
CA LYS A 619 3.51 -57.04 16.29
C LYS A 619 2.45 -58.14 16.10
N SER A 620 2.71 -59.17 15.29
CA SER A 620 1.78 -60.26 15.03
C SER A 620 1.59 -61.17 16.25
N PRO A 621 0.37 -61.29 16.83
CA PRO A 621 0.14 -62.08 18.04
C PRO A 621 0.51 -63.57 17.95
N VAL A 622 0.53 -64.17 16.75
CA VAL A 622 0.99 -65.55 16.57
C VAL A 622 2.51 -65.70 16.76
N ILE A 623 3.33 -64.78 16.23
CA ILE A 623 4.78 -64.78 16.40
C ILE A 623 5.15 -64.47 17.85
N MET A 624 4.50 -63.47 18.46
CA MET A 624 4.70 -63.14 19.87
C MET A 624 4.42 -64.34 20.80
N ARG A 625 3.40 -65.16 20.48
CA ARG A 625 3.11 -66.40 21.22
C ARG A 625 4.13 -67.52 20.97
N MET A 626 4.63 -67.65 19.74
CA MET A 626 5.70 -68.60 19.42
C MET A 626 7.02 -68.23 20.13
N TYR A 627 7.32 -66.93 20.25
CA TYR A 627 8.58 -66.44 20.78
C TYR A 627 8.63 -66.39 22.33
N PHE A 628 7.63 -65.77 22.98
CA PHE A 628 7.72 -65.41 24.41
C PHE A 628 7.13 -66.41 25.41
N GLY A 629 6.30 -67.37 24.98
CA GLY A 629 5.60 -68.28 25.89
C GLY A 629 4.46 -67.64 26.71
N PRO A 630 3.75 -68.42 27.54
CA PRO A 630 2.50 -67.98 28.16
C PRO A 630 2.70 -67.24 29.48
N ASN A 631 2.21 -65.99 29.56
CA ASN A 631 2.17 -65.22 30.81
C ASN A 631 0.84 -64.45 30.98
N HIS A 632 -0.26 -65.17 31.08
CA HIS A 632 -1.56 -64.68 31.58
C HIS A 632 -2.32 -65.80 32.31
N SER A 633 -3.16 -65.43 33.27
CA SER A 633 -3.68 -66.33 34.31
C SER A 633 -4.94 -67.12 33.93
N ASN A 634 -4.97 -68.37 34.42
CA ASN A 634 -6.12 -69.25 34.74
C ASN A 634 -6.24 -70.57 33.94
N ASN A 635 -5.64 -71.63 34.51
CA ASN A 635 -6.14 -73.00 34.58
C ASN A 635 -6.76 -73.67 33.33
N ALA A 636 -6.00 -73.86 32.25
CA ALA A 636 -6.00 -75.12 31.49
C ALA A 636 -4.79 -75.23 30.52
N VAL A 637 -4.30 -76.46 30.30
CA VAL A 637 -3.35 -76.89 29.24
C VAL A 637 -1.99 -76.15 29.16
N SER A 638 -0.98 -76.74 29.79
CA SER A 638 0.43 -76.34 29.69
C SER A 638 1.14 -76.92 28.44
N LYS A 639 0.88 -76.38 27.24
CA LYS A 639 1.48 -76.86 25.97
C LYS A 639 1.81 -75.77 24.93
N MET A 640 2.64 -74.78 25.28
CA MET A 640 3.44 -74.05 24.28
C MET A 640 4.89 -73.88 24.77
N PRO A 641 5.87 -74.52 24.12
CA PRO A 641 7.30 -74.37 24.44
C PRO A 641 7.86 -73.07 23.83
N PRO A 642 8.67 -72.29 24.58
CA PRO A 642 9.29 -71.07 24.06
C PRO A 642 10.40 -71.38 23.05
N VAL A 643 10.75 -70.40 22.20
CA VAL A 643 11.97 -70.46 21.38
C VAL A 643 13.17 -70.21 22.29
N ALA A 644 13.89 -71.27 22.63
CA ALA A 644 15.11 -71.21 23.44
C ALA A 644 16.25 -72.05 22.84
N SER A 645 17.47 -71.67 23.18
CA SER A 645 18.70 -72.38 22.82
C SER A 645 18.67 -73.84 23.27
N GLN A 646 18.98 -74.75 22.32
CA GLN A 646 19.41 -76.15 22.47
C GLN A 646 18.87 -76.95 23.68
N GLU A 647 18.19 -78.06 23.37
CA GLU A 647 17.77 -79.12 24.32
C GLU A 647 16.56 -78.84 25.23
N TYR A 648 15.40 -78.54 24.62
CA TYR A 648 14.14 -79.29 24.83
C TYR A 648 13.18 -79.01 23.66
N GLN A 649 12.15 -79.84 23.44
CA GLN A 649 11.36 -79.78 22.19
C GLN A 649 10.43 -78.55 22.09
N GLY A 650 10.94 -77.49 21.47
CA GLY A 650 10.19 -76.32 21.01
C GLY A 650 10.08 -76.21 19.49
N PHE A 651 9.45 -75.13 19.01
CA PHE A 651 9.49 -74.75 17.60
C PHE A 651 10.94 -74.59 17.16
N ASN A 652 11.40 -75.37 16.18
CA ASN A 652 12.76 -75.22 15.69
C ASN A 652 12.89 -73.96 14.82
N ILE A 653 14.12 -73.47 14.63
CA ILE A 653 14.36 -72.20 13.95
C ILE A 653 13.78 -72.15 12.52
N HIS A 654 13.72 -73.27 11.80
CA HIS A 654 13.12 -73.33 10.46
C HIS A 654 11.57 -73.32 10.49
N GLU A 655 10.95 -73.91 11.53
CA GLU A 655 9.49 -73.80 11.74
C GLU A 655 9.10 -72.36 12.09
N TYR A 656 9.89 -71.70 12.95
CA TYR A 656 9.74 -70.27 13.22
C TYR A 656 9.94 -69.44 11.95
N GLN A 657 11.03 -69.67 11.20
CA GLN A 657 11.30 -68.95 9.94
C GLN A 657 10.19 -69.15 8.90
N ALA A 658 9.56 -70.32 8.82
CA ALA A 658 8.47 -70.57 7.86
C ALA A 658 7.25 -69.67 8.12
N VAL A 659 6.81 -69.56 9.38
CA VAL A 659 5.70 -68.68 9.76
C VAL A 659 6.10 -67.21 9.70
N TYR A 660 7.32 -66.87 10.16
CA TYR A 660 7.86 -65.51 10.13
C TYR A 660 7.96 -64.98 8.68
N ASN A 661 8.59 -65.74 7.78
CA ASN A 661 8.74 -65.36 6.37
C ASN A 661 7.38 -65.24 5.66
N TYR A 662 6.40 -66.08 5.98
CA TYR A 662 5.04 -65.94 5.46
C TYR A 662 4.42 -64.60 5.88
N ILE A 663 4.54 -64.21 7.14
CA ILE A 663 4.01 -62.94 7.66
C ILE A 663 4.76 -61.73 7.11
N THR A 664 6.07 -61.84 6.87
CA THR A 664 6.85 -60.82 6.16
C THR A 664 6.47 -60.71 4.68
N SER A 665 5.97 -61.78 4.05
CA SER A 665 5.65 -61.80 2.61
C SER A 665 4.32 -61.11 2.23
N ILE A 666 3.42 -60.92 3.18
CA ILE A 666 2.14 -60.23 3.00
C ILE A 666 2.31 -58.73 3.30
N LYS A 667 1.78 -57.85 2.45
CA LYS A 667 2.00 -56.39 2.58
C LYS A 667 0.91 -55.71 3.42
N PRO A 668 1.25 -54.70 4.24
CA PRO A 668 0.25 -53.81 4.85
C PRO A 668 -0.37 -52.87 3.80
N ALA A 669 -1.56 -52.34 4.10
CA ALA A 669 -2.22 -51.33 3.28
C ALA A 669 -1.57 -49.94 3.51
N PRO A 670 -1.53 -49.05 2.50
CA PRO A 670 -0.86 -47.77 2.61
C PRO A 670 -1.64 -46.77 3.48
N GLY A 671 -0.99 -46.29 4.56
CA GLY A 671 -1.50 -45.23 5.43
C GLY A 671 -0.75 -45.18 6.77
N THR A 672 -0.27 -43.99 7.15
CA THR A 672 0.53 -43.68 8.36
C THR A 672 1.95 -44.29 8.41
N GLY A 673 2.98 -43.44 8.31
CA GLY A 673 4.38 -43.84 8.57
C GLY A 673 5.48 -42.94 7.98
N ASN A 674 6.02 -42.04 8.81
CA ASN A 674 7.40 -41.49 8.82
C ASN A 674 8.12 -40.92 7.56
N ASP A 675 7.57 -40.92 6.35
CA ASP A 675 8.20 -40.20 5.22
C ASP A 675 8.08 -38.67 5.41
N THR A 676 9.13 -38.04 5.95
CA THR A 676 9.22 -36.59 6.14
C THR A 676 9.43 -35.88 4.80
N PRO A 677 8.57 -34.93 4.38
CA PRO A 677 8.65 -34.30 3.06
C PRO A 677 9.86 -33.36 2.89
N PHE A 678 10.58 -33.05 3.98
CA PHE A 678 11.77 -32.20 3.99
C PHE A 678 12.93 -32.93 4.69
N VAL A 679 13.96 -33.30 3.94
CA VAL A 679 15.17 -33.93 4.50
C VAL A 679 16.15 -32.84 4.94
N CYS A 680 16.17 -32.56 6.25
CA CYS A 680 17.07 -31.59 6.86
C CYS A 680 18.55 -32.03 6.76
N ASP A 681 19.36 -31.30 5.97
CA ASP A 681 20.81 -31.33 6.06
C ASP A 681 21.30 -30.19 6.95
N THR A 682 21.83 -30.52 8.13
CA THR A 682 22.36 -29.54 9.10
C THR A 682 23.69 -28.90 8.65
N ASN A 683 24.30 -29.40 7.57
CA ASN A 683 25.55 -28.88 7.01
C ASN A 683 25.30 -27.93 5.83
N ALA A 684 24.08 -27.90 5.29
CA ALA A 684 23.71 -26.99 4.21
C ALA A 684 23.68 -25.55 4.73
N ALA A 685 24.53 -24.68 4.18
CA ALA A 685 24.51 -23.26 4.48
C ALA A 685 23.14 -22.66 4.08
N PRO A 686 22.33 -22.11 5.01
CA PRO A 686 20.97 -21.66 4.71
C PRO A 686 20.90 -20.58 3.62
N SER A 687 19.68 -20.28 3.15
CA SER A 687 19.49 -19.15 2.23
C SER A 687 19.76 -17.83 2.97
N LEU A 688 20.48 -16.92 2.31
CA LEU A 688 20.75 -15.58 2.82
C LEU A 688 19.42 -14.84 3.09
N ASN A 689 19.45 -13.78 3.89
CA ASN A 689 18.28 -12.97 4.18
C ASN A 689 18.42 -11.60 3.50
N PRO A 690 17.73 -11.31 2.39
CA PRO A 690 17.82 -10.00 1.77
C PRO A 690 17.39 -8.90 2.74
N LEU A 691 17.99 -7.72 2.63
CA LEU A 691 17.42 -6.49 3.19
C LEU A 691 16.04 -6.26 2.57
N LYS A 692 14.96 -6.25 3.37
CA LYS A 692 13.57 -6.16 2.87
C LYS A 692 12.98 -4.77 3.06
N ARG A 693 12.45 -4.12 2.02
CA ARG A 693 11.63 -2.89 2.13
C ARG A 693 10.34 -3.17 2.91
N LEU A 694 9.80 -2.20 3.66
CA LEU A 694 8.41 -2.27 4.11
C LEU A 694 7.50 -2.30 2.87
N THR A 695 6.62 -3.30 2.76
CA THR A 695 5.60 -3.28 1.70
C THR A 695 4.68 -2.09 1.88
N LYS A 696 4.04 -1.61 0.81
CA LYS A 696 3.12 -0.46 0.86
C LYS A 696 2.06 -0.61 1.96
N ILE A 697 1.60 -1.83 2.18
CA ILE A 697 0.67 -2.23 3.26
C ILE A 697 1.32 -2.06 4.64
N GLN A 698 2.53 -2.59 4.86
CA GLN A 698 3.24 -2.50 6.14
C GLN A 698 3.62 -1.06 6.49
N TYR A 699 4.04 -0.26 5.51
CA TYR A 699 4.32 1.17 5.65
C TYR A 699 3.06 1.93 6.08
N THR A 700 1.95 1.74 5.35
CA THR A 700 0.64 2.35 5.68
C THR A 700 0.14 1.96 7.08
N ASN A 701 0.28 0.69 7.48
CA ASN A 701 -0.11 0.22 8.81
C ASN A 701 0.81 0.78 9.91
N THR A 702 2.12 0.87 9.64
CA THR A 702 3.10 1.44 10.58
C THR A 702 2.80 2.92 10.85
N LEU A 703 2.51 3.72 9.82
CA LEU A 703 2.07 5.11 9.98
C LEU A 703 0.76 5.21 10.78
N ARG A 704 -0.23 4.35 10.48
CA ARG A 704 -1.51 4.31 11.21
C ARG A 704 -1.33 3.95 12.69
N ASP A 705 -0.50 2.96 13.01
CA ASP A 705 -0.24 2.54 14.40
C ASP A 705 0.66 3.53 15.15
N LEU A 706 1.55 4.25 14.46
CA LEU A 706 2.28 5.39 15.02
C LEU A 706 1.31 6.51 15.45
N LEU A 707 0.32 6.84 14.61
CA LEU A 707 -0.72 7.83 14.94
C LEU A 707 -1.58 7.40 16.14
N LYS A 708 -1.99 6.12 16.23
CA LYS A 708 -2.76 5.58 17.37
C LYS A 708 -2.06 5.70 18.73
N ARG A 709 -0.73 5.92 18.76
CA ARG A 709 0.03 6.16 20.00
C ARG A 709 -0.16 7.56 20.58
N ALA A 710 -0.68 8.50 19.78
CA ALA A 710 -0.96 9.87 20.20
C ALA A 710 -2.45 10.25 20.07
N PHE A 711 -3.15 9.69 19.07
CA PHE A 711 -4.47 10.16 18.63
C PHE A 711 -5.58 9.13 18.79
N THR A 712 -6.81 9.61 19.01
CA THR A 712 -8.03 8.80 18.96
C THR A 712 -8.33 8.35 17.53
N THR A 713 -9.03 7.21 17.37
CA THR A 713 -9.33 6.60 16.07
C THR A 713 -9.90 7.59 15.04
N THR A 714 -10.82 8.47 15.45
CA THR A 714 -11.41 9.50 14.57
C THR A 714 -10.38 10.49 14.01
N VAL A 715 -9.37 10.86 14.80
CA VAL A 715 -8.27 11.74 14.35
C VAL A 715 -7.26 10.96 13.50
N VAL A 716 -6.98 9.70 13.85
CA VAL A 716 -6.16 8.80 13.02
C VAL A 716 -6.77 8.62 11.63
N ASP A 717 -8.07 8.34 11.55
CA ASP A 717 -8.78 8.11 10.28
C ASP A 717 -8.88 9.39 9.45
N SER A 718 -9.05 10.57 10.09
CA SER A 718 -8.95 11.87 9.43
C SER A 718 -7.57 12.09 8.79
N ILE A 719 -6.48 11.85 9.53
CA ILE A 719 -5.12 12.00 9.01
C ILE A 719 -4.85 10.98 7.90
N MET A 720 -5.19 9.70 8.11
CA MET A 720 -5.00 8.65 7.10
C MET A 720 -5.83 8.86 5.83
N THR A 721 -6.96 9.59 5.91
CA THR A 721 -7.74 10.01 4.74
C THR A 721 -6.99 11.07 3.94
N ASN A 722 -6.43 12.09 4.60
CA ASN A 722 -5.64 13.13 3.94
C ASN A 722 -4.35 12.56 3.30
N LEU A 723 -3.74 11.57 3.96
CA LEU A 723 -2.57 10.85 3.44
C LEU A 723 -2.87 9.89 2.29
N ALA A 724 -4.14 9.64 1.93
CA ALA A 724 -4.48 8.67 0.88
C ALA A 724 -3.91 9.05 -0.51
N VAL A 725 -3.81 10.35 -0.83
CA VAL A 725 -3.22 10.82 -2.09
C VAL A 725 -1.69 10.66 -2.09
N PRO A 726 -0.93 11.17 -1.09
CA PRO A 726 0.49 10.84 -0.94
C PRO A 726 0.78 9.33 -0.94
N LEU A 727 0.01 8.53 -0.19
CA LEU A 727 0.16 7.07 -0.19
C LEU A 727 -0.13 6.42 -1.55
N SER A 728 -0.86 7.09 -2.45
CA SER A 728 -1.09 6.57 -3.80
C SER A 728 0.17 6.64 -4.69
N THR A 729 1.12 7.57 -4.43
CA THR A 729 2.31 7.79 -5.27
C THR A 729 3.37 6.70 -5.11
N ILE A 730 3.49 6.10 -3.93
CA ILE A 730 4.33 4.91 -3.69
C ILE A 730 3.83 3.77 -4.61
N PRO A 731 4.66 3.14 -5.44
CA PRO A 731 4.24 2.02 -6.28
C PRO A 731 3.64 0.84 -5.48
N SER A 732 2.78 0.05 -6.12
CA SER A 732 2.29 -1.20 -5.56
C SER A 732 3.37 -2.29 -5.64
N ASP A 733 3.47 -3.13 -4.62
CA ASP A 733 4.46 -4.22 -4.57
C ASP A 733 4.08 -5.33 -5.59
N GLU A 734 4.87 -5.55 -6.65
CA GLU A 734 4.51 -6.31 -7.88
C GLU A 734 5.24 -7.66 -8.04
N ALA A 735 5.17 -8.55 -7.03
CA ALA A 735 5.69 -9.92 -7.13
C ALA A 735 4.79 -10.83 -7.99
N LYS A 736 4.81 -10.64 -9.32
CA LYS A 736 3.93 -11.32 -10.28
C LYS A 736 3.86 -12.84 -10.06
N HIS A 737 2.68 -13.29 -9.63
CA HIS A 737 2.30 -14.67 -9.35
C HIS A 737 2.86 -15.34 -8.08
N ASP A 738 3.48 -14.61 -7.14
CA ASP A 738 3.74 -15.07 -5.77
C ASP A 738 3.31 -13.95 -4.76
N PHE A 739 3.84 -13.92 -3.53
CA PHE A 739 3.39 -12.93 -2.53
C PHE A 739 3.96 -11.54 -2.83
N PRO A 740 3.14 -10.45 -2.85
CA PRO A 740 3.61 -9.08 -3.11
C PRO A 740 4.86 -8.66 -2.32
N GLY A 741 5.03 -9.13 -1.09
CA GLY A 741 6.22 -8.86 -0.27
C GLY A 741 7.53 -9.52 -0.70
N LEU A 742 7.56 -10.30 -1.79
CA LEU A 742 8.79 -10.68 -2.49
C LEU A 742 9.29 -9.58 -3.44
N ASP A 743 8.47 -8.57 -3.76
CA ASP A 743 8.95 -7.40 -4.49
C ASP A 743 9.76 -6.50 -3.54
N ASN A 744 11.05 -6.42 -3.83
CA ASN A 744 12.02 -5.61 -3.12
C ASN A 744 12.63 -4.52 -4.04
N GLN A 745 11.99 -4.24 -5.18
CA GLN A 745 12.47 -3.19 -6.08
C GLN A 745 12.34 -1.80 -5.43
N VAL A 746 13.30 -0.95 -5.77
CA VAL A 746 13.34 0.47 -5.39
C VAL A 746 13.53 1.27 -6.67
N THR A 747 12.71 2.29 -6.87
CA THR A 747 12.72 3.17 -8.03
C THR A 747 12.66 4.62 -7.58
N SER A 748 12.91 5.58 -8.47
CA SER A 748 12.73 7.01 -8.18
C SER A 748 11.30 7.33 -7.69
N SER A 749 10.28 6.65 -8.21
CA SER A 749 8.89 6.75 -7.74
C SER A 749 8.70 6.23 -6.31
N HIS A 750 9.42 5.17 -5.90
CA HIS A 750 9.42 4.75 -4.50
C HIS A 750 10.04 5.84 -3.61
N ILE A 751 11.23 6.35 -3.97
CA ILE A 751 11.95 7.34 -3.14
C ILE A 751 11.13 8.63 -3.00
N GLY A 752 10.62 9.17 -4.11
CA GLY A 752 9.75 10.33 -4.11
C GLY A 752 8.46 10.11 -3.31
N GLY A 753 7.76 8.99 -3.53
CA GLY A 753 6.51 8.72 -2.83
C GLY A 753 6.63 8.50 -1.32
N HIS A 754 7.74 7.93 -0.85
CA HIS A 754 7.99 7.86 0.61
C HIS A 754 8.26 9.25 1.18
N LEU A 755 9.01 10.12 0.47
CA LEU A 755 9.26 11.51 0.87
C LEU A 755 7.98 12.36 0.88
N ASP A 756 7.13 12.24 -0.14
CA ASP A 756 5.83 12.91 -0.22
C ASP A 756 4.94 12.52 0.98
N VAL A 757 4.91 11.24 1.34
CA VAL A 757 4.17 10.76 2.52
C VAL A 757 4.81 11.22 3.82
N ALA A 758 6.15 11.21 3.95
CA ALA A 758 6.85 11.67 5.14
C ALA A 758 6.57 13.15 5.44
N ILE A 759 6.64 14.01 4.40
CA ILE A 759 6.31 15.43 4.49
C ILE A 759 4.82 15.62 4.82
N ALA A 760 3.91 14.96 4.11
CA ALA A 760 2.47 15.10 4.35
C ALA A 760 2.05 14.59 5.74
N PHE A 761 2.63 13.48 6.22
CA PHE A 761 2.38 12.95 7.57
C PHE A 761 2.83 13.96 8.62
N ALA A 762 4.04 14.49 8.48
CA ALA A 762 4.59 15.48 9.39
C ALA A 762 3.73 16.76 9.44
N GLN A 763 3.33 17.27 8.28
CA GLN A 763 2.41 18.40 8.18
C GLN A 763 1.08 18.10 8.86
N GLU A 764 0.46 16.94 8.60
CA GLU A 764 -0.81 16.54 9.22
C GLU A 764 -0.74 16.43 10.75
N VAL A 765 0.33 15.87 11.34
CA VAL A 765 0.46 15.78 12.80
C VAL A 765 0.82 17.10 13.47
N THR A 766 1.29 18.10 12.71
CA THR A 766 1.60 19.46 13.21
C THR A 766 0.59 20.53 12.80
N SER A 767 -0.40 20.21 11.96
CA SER A 767 -1.28 21.19 11.26
C SER A 767 -2.15 22.07 12.16
N THR A 768 -2.26 21.76 13.44
CA THR A 768 -2.96 22.56 14.45
C THR A 768 -2.21 22.48 15.78
N SER A 769 -2.28 23.52 16.61
CA SER A 769 -1.65 23.54 17.93
C SER A 769 -2.08 22.37 18.81
N SER A 770 -3.33 21.89 18.68
CA SER A 770 -3.83 20.70 19.38
C SER A 770 -3.16 19.41 18.92
N ARG A 771 -3.04 19.17 17.59
CA ARG A 771 -2.32 17.99 17.08
C ARG A 771 -0.84 18.04 17.44
N LEU A 772 -0.19 19.19 17.26
CA LEU A 772 1.21 19.42 17.62
C LEU A 772 1.46 19.15 19.13
N THR A 773 0.63 19.72 20.00
CA THR A 773 0.63 19.48 21.46
C THR A 773 0.49 18.00 21.80
N THR A 774 -0.44 17.30 21.15
CA THR A 774 -0.70 15.88 21.39
C THR A 774 0.47 15.00 20.92
N PHE A 775 1.09 15.33 19.78
CA PHE A 775 2.15 14.52 19.18
C PHE A 775 3.53 14.77 19.79
N VAL A 776 3.89 16.03 20.04
CA VAL A 776 5.20 16.46 20.58
C VAL A 776 5.21 16.53 22.11
N GLY A 777 4.09 16.91 22.73
CA GLY A 777 3.94 17.15 24.16
C GLY A 777 3.70 18.63 24.48
N GLU A 778 2.71 18.90 25.32
CA GLU A 778 2.19 20.24 25.66
C GLU A 778 3.28 21.24 26.06
N ALA A 779 4.16 20.86 26.99
CA ALA A 779 5.27 21.70 27.46
C ALA A 779 6.37 21.99 26.40
N CYS A 780 6.20 21.52 25.16
CA CYS A 780 7.18 21.62 24.07
C CYS A 780 6.60 22.01 22.71
N ALA A 781 5.28 22.23 22.62
CA ALA A 781 4.58 22.48 21.36
C ALA A 781 4.93 23.83 20.72
N GLU A 782 5.03 24.89 21.54
CA GLU A 782 5.13 26.28 21.05
C GLU A 782 6.55 26.74 20.70
N THR A 783 7.59 25.93 20.95
CA THR A 783 8.98 26.39 20.86
C THR A 783 9.93 25.30 20.37
N TYR A 784 10.00 25.12 19.04
CA TYR A 784 11.00 24.24 18.42
C TYR A 784 12.45 24.66 18.75
N SER A 785 12.70 25.95 19.01
CA SER A 785 14.02 26.46 19.36
C SER A 785 14.57 25.99 20.72
N ASP A 786 13.74 25.48 21.66
CA ASP A 786 14.25 24.87 22.90
C ASP A 786 14.89 23.51 22.62
N VAL A 787 16.20 23.44 22.83
CA VAL A 787 16.99 22.21 22.70
C VAL A 787 16.55 21.11 23.66
N ASN A 788 16.05 21.45 24.86
CA ASN A 788 15.56 20.44 25.81
C ASN A 788 14.27 19.79 25.31
N CYS A 789 13.40 20.56 24.65
CA CYS A 789 12.21 20.04 24.00
C CYS A 789 12.53 19.21 22.74
N ARG A 790 13.42 19.67 21.86
CA ARG A 790 13.87 18.84 20.72
C ARG A 790 14.50 17.52 21.18
N ASN A 791 15.39 17.57 22.17
CA ASN A 791 16.04 16.37 22.70
C ASN A 791 15.02 15.42 23.34
N ARG A 792 14.11 15.91 24.19
CA ARG A 792 13.02 15.09 24.78
C ARG A 792 12.08 14.51 23.72
N PHE A 793 11.86 15.20 22.60
CA PHE A 793 11.10 14.66 21.48
C PHE A 793 11.88 13.53 20.78
N ILE A 794 13.16 13.74 20.43
CA ILE A 794 14.05 12.73 19.83
C ILE A 794 14.13 11.48 20.72
N ASP A 795 14.41 11.65 22.00
CA ASP A 795 14.58 10.57 22.98
C ASP A 795 13.27 9.78 23.23
N ARG A 796 12.09 10.36 22.94
CA ARG A 796 10.77 9.69 23.03
C ARG A 796 10.27 9.13 21.69
N PHE A 797 10.58 9.78 20.57
CA PHE A 797 10.00 9.48 19.26
C PHE A 797 10.90 8.54 18.44
N GLY A 798 12.22 8.77 18.44
CA GLY A 798 13.19 7.95 17.70
C GLY A 798 13.08 6.45 18.02
N PRO A 799 13.07 6.02 19.31
CA PRO A 799 12.92 4.61 19.66
C PRO A 799 11.57 3.98 19.26
N ILE A 800 10.56 4.81 18.98
CA ILE A 800 9.25 4.36 18.52
C ILE A 800 9.27 4.17 17.00
N VAL A 801 9.80 5.16 16.26
CA VAL A 801 9.82 5.15 14.78
C VAL A 801 10.84 4.16 14.23
N LEU A 802 12.08 4.19 14.73
CA LEU A 802 13.14 3.28 14.28
C LEU A 802 13.00 1.86 14.88
N ARG A 803 12.11 1.71 15.87
CA ARG A 803 11.68 0.43 16.51
C ARG A 803 12.74 -0.27 17.37
N HIS A 804 13.88 0.37 17.62
CA HIS A 804 14.92 -0.03 18.58
C HIS A 804 15.36 1.16 19.45
N PRO A 805 16.00 0.97 20.62
CA PRO A 805 16.60 2.06 21.38
C PRO A 805 17.69 2.77 20.56
N LEU A 806 17.71 4.10 20.57
CA LEU A 806 18.76 4.88 19.90
C LEU A 806 20.12 4.62 20.55
N THR A 807 21.14 4.32 19.74
CA THR A 807 22.55 4.35 20.17
C THR A 807 22.99 5.77 20.59
N VAL A 808 24.25 5.95 20.98
CA VAL A 808 24.77 7.29 21.28
C VAL A 808 24.94 8.08 19.98
N GLU A 809 25.50 7.41 18.97
CA GLU A 809 25.85 7.92 17.66
C GLU A 809 24.61 8.41 16.89
N GLU A 810 23.54 7.60 16.86
CA GLU A 810 22.27 7.99 16.24
C GLU A 810 21.60 9.16 16.96
N ARG A 811 21.60 9.12 18.29
CA ARG A 811 20.96 10.15 19.11
C ARG A 811 21.65 11.49 18.91
N ASP A 812 22.97 11.50 18.84
CA ASP A 812 23.74 12.72 18.60
C ASP A 812 23.69 13.16 17.13
N LYS A 813 23.57 12.24 16.15
CA LYS A 813 23.18 12.55 14.76
C LYS A 813 21.85 13.32 14.73
N PHE A 814 20.75 12.72 15.22
CA PHE A 814 19.43 13.35 15.15
C PHE A 814 19.36 14.67 15.92
N ARG A 815 20.13 14.82 17.01
CA ARG A 815 20.25 16.08 17.74
C ARG A 815 21.01 17.15 16.95
N ALA A 816 22.07 16.77 16.22
CA ALA A 816 22.79 17.67 15.33
C ALA A 816 21.93 18.09 14.12
N ASP A 817 21.29 17.14 13.44
CA ASP A 817 20.36 17.41 12.34
C ASP A 817 19.22 18.36 12.79
N ALA A 818 18.66 18.13 13.98
CA ALA A 818 17.66 18.99 14.61
C ALA A 818 18.18 20.40 15.02
N THR A 819 19.44 20.76 14.77
CA THR A 819 19.91 22.17 14.84
C THR A 819 19.86 22.90 13.50
N ALA A 820 19.85 22.18 12.37
CA ALA A 820 19.78 22.75 11.02
C ALA A 820 18.34 22.93 10.51
N LEU A 821 17.39 22.18 11.09
CA LEU A 821 15.96 22.26 10.78
C LEU A 821 15.27 23.41 11.52
N THR A 822 14.05 23.79 11.10
CA THR A 822 13.30 24.91 11.70
C THR A 822 11.99 24.51 12.37
N SER A 823 11.48 23.30 12.15
CA SER A 823 10.23 22.82 12.75
C SER A 823 10.25 21.35 13.18
N TYR A 824 9.30 20.97 14.05
CA TYR A 824 9.05 19.56 14.36
C TYR A 824 8.55 18.78 13.14
N SER A 825 7.92 19.43 12.16
CA SER A 825 7.47 18.78 10.93
C SER A 825 8.67 18.24 10.16
N ASP A 826 9.70 19.05 9.94
CA ASP A 826 10.91 18.63 9.21
C ASP A 826 11.63 17.48 9.94
N LEU A 827 11.71 17.56 11.27
CA LEU A 827 12.34 16.52 12.09
C LEU A 827 11.56 15.20 12.05
N ILE A 828 10.22 15.25 12.01
CA ILE A 828 9.37 14.06 11.82
C ILE A 828 9.58 13.48 10.42
N ALA A 829 9.63 14.33 9.38
CA ALA A 829 9.88 13.87 8.02
C ALA A 829 11.26 13.20 7.85
N VAL A 830 12.31 13.71 8.53
CA VAL A 830 13.63 13.06 8.60
C VAL A 830 13.53 11.65 9.21
N PHE A 831 12.91 11.51 10.40
CA PHE A 831 12.73 10.19 11.03
C PHE A 831 11.95 9.18 10.18
N LEU A 832 11.02 9.64 9.34
CA LEU A 832 10.24 8.80 8.43
C LEU A 832 10.97 8.46 7.10
N MET A 833 12.17 9.02 6.88
CA MET A 833 13.02 8.74 5.71
C MET A 833 14.27 7.91 6.05
N GLU A 834 14.49 7.58 7.32
CA GLU A 834 15.59 6.71 7.77
C GLU A 834 15.41 5.24 7.34
N SER A 835 16.52 4.54 7.13
CA SER A 835 16.52 3.11 6.74
C SER A 835 15.82 2.23 7.78
N ASP A 836 16.05 2.48 9.07
CA ASP A 836 15.39 1.81 10.20
C ASP A 836 13.89 2.16 10.34
N PHE A 837 13.31 3.00 9.47
CA PHE A 837 11.86 3.10 9.26
C PHE A 837 11.40 2.40 7.97
N LEU A 838 12.11 2.63 6.86
CA LEU A 838 11.71 2.19 5.52
C LEU A 838 11.94 0.69 5.23
N TYR A 839 12.82 0.03 5.99
CA TYR A 839 13.23 -1.36 5.75
C TYR A 839 13.12 -2.23 7.01
N HIS A 840 13.25 -3.55 6.83
CA HIS A 840 13.55 -4.52 7.88
C HIS A 840 15.06 -4.64 8.00
N THR A 841 15.65 -3.68 8.72
CA THR A 841 17.05 -3.66 9.14
C THR A 841 17.28 -4.76 10.19
N GLU A 842 18.34 -5.54 10.00
CA GLU A 842 18.64 -6.76 10.79
C GLU A 842 20.16 -6.88 11.08
N PHE A 843 20.87 -5.75 11.06
CA PHE A 843 22.34 -5.64 11.08
C PHE A 843 22.94 -5.34 12.48
N ARG A 844 22.10 -5.15 13.50
CA ARG A 844 22.52 -4.80 14.88
C ARG A 844 22.74 -6.04 15.75
N GLY A 845 22.51 -7.23 15.21
CA GLY A 845 22.75 -8.52 15.85
C GLY A 845 24.22 -8.83 16.12
N THR A 846 24.47 -9.85 16.95
CA THR A 846 25.82 -10.28 17.33
C THR A 846 26.27 -11.50 16.51
N PRO A 847 27.50 -11.52 15.94
CA PRO A 847 28.03 -12.68 15.22
C PRO A 847 28.00 -13.97 16.06
N ILE A 848 27.63 -15.08 15.44
CA ILE A 848 27.64 -16.39 16.09
C ILE A 848 29.07 -16.92 16.14
N ALA A 849 29.50 -17.40 17.31
CA ALA A 849 30.88 -17.84 17.52
C ALA A 849 31.28 -18.96 16.54
N GLY A 850 32.28 -18.68 15.71
CA GLY A 850 32.76 -19.59 14.66
C GLY A 850 32.03 -19.47 13.31
N ASN A 851 31.10 -18.52 13.14
CA ASN A 851 30.45 -18.26 11.86
C ASN A 851 30.12 -16.76 11.68
N GLU A 852 31.00 -16.03 10.99
CA GLU A 852 30.87 -14.59 10.75
C GLU A 852 29.75 -14.22 9.76
N SER A 853 29.23 -15.19 8.99
CA SER A 853 28.09 -15.05 8.07
C SER A 853 26.71 -15.17 8.75
N GLN A 854 26.68 -15.19 10.09
CA GLN A 854 25.47 -15.38 10.90
C GLN A 854 25.42 -14.39 12.07
N LEU A 855 24.45 -13.47 12.05
CA LEU A 855 24.14 -12.62 13.20
C LEU A 855 22.96 -13.20 13.97
N LYS A 856 23.12 -13.42 15.28
CA LYS A 856 22.00 -13.60 16.19
C LYS A 856 21.33 -12.24 16.42
N LEU A 857 20.04 -12.13 16.11
CA LEU A 857 19.29 -10.89 16.20
C LEU A 857 19.21 -10.33 17.63
N THR A 858 19.15 -9.00 17.74
CA THR A 858 18.80 -8.32 18.99
C THR A 858 17.34 -8.58 19.39
N PRO A 859 16.97 -8.37 20.67
CA PRO A 859 15.58 -8.42 21.12
C PRO A 859 14.61 -7.56 20.29
N HIS A 860 15.07 -6.41 19.78
CA HIS A 860 14.24 -5.49 19.00
C HIS A 860 14.07 -5.91 17.54
N GLU A 861 15.12 -6.42 16.90
CA GLU A 861 15.01 -7.00 15.54
C GLU A 861 14.12 -8.26 15.56
N LEU A 862 14.22 -9.08 16.61
CA LEU A 862 13.31 -10.22 16.82
C LEU A 862 11.86 -9.76 17.03
N ALA A 863 11.63 -8.74 17.86
CA ALA A 863 10.30 -8.14 18.04
C ALA A 863 9.75 -7.55 16.72
N ASN A 864 10.59 -6.93 15.89
CA ASN A 864 10.23 -6.47 14.55
C ASN A 864 9.80 -7.65 13.67
N ARG A 865 10.61 -8.71 13.55
CA ARG A 865 10.26 -9.91 12.76
C ARG A 865 8.91 -10.51 13.18
N ILE A 866 8.66 -10.69 14.50
CA ILE A 866 7.36 -11.19 15.01
C ILE A 866 6.23 -10.23 14.65
N SER A 867 6.41 -8.93 14.91
CA SER A 867 5.36 -7.93 14.72
C SER A 867 4.93 -7.81 13.28
N TYR A 868 5.88 -7.76 12.34
CA TYR A 868 5.54 -7.66 10.93
C TYR A 868 5.03 -8.97 10.36
N LEU A 869 5.35 -10.13 10.93
CA LEU A 869 4.72 -11.40 10.58
C LEU A 869 3.26 -11.46 11.05
N PHE A 870 2.94 -11.10 12.30
CA PHE A 870 1.62 -11.30 12.90
C PHE A 870 0.67 -10.10 12.78
N PHE A 871 1.18 -8.86 12.72
CA PHE A 871 0.38 -7.63 12.65
C PHE A 871 0.52 -6.87 11.34
N GLN A 872 1.49 -7.19 10.48
CA GLN A 872 1.86 -6.37 9.30
C GLN A 872 2.11 -4.90 9.67
N SER A 873 2.70 -4.65 10.84
CA SER A 873 2.90 -3.32 11.42
C SER A 873 4.05 -3.33 12.43
N MET A 874 4.47 -2.15 12.88
CA MET A 874 5.48 -1.97 13.93
C MET A 874 5.12 -2.70 15.25
N PRO A 875 6.12 -3.10 16.06
CA PRO A 875 5.88 -3.71 17.37
C PRO A 875 4.87 -2.93 18.23
N ASP A 876 3.89 -3.66 18.78
CA ASP A 876 3.00 -3.12 19.80
C ASP A 876 3.74 -2.90 21.13
N THR A 877 3.10 -2.19 22.07
CA THR A 877 3.76 -1.83 23.33
C THR A 877 4.25 -3.06 24.09
N ASP A 878 3.49 -4.16 24.06
CA ASP A 878 3.84 -5.41 24.74
C ASP A 878 5.08 -6.08 24.11
N LEU A 879 5.17 -6.17 22.78
CA LEU A 879 6.37 -6.71 22.10
C LEU A 879 7.62 -5.87 22.35
N ARG A 880 7.50 -4.54 22.41
CA ARG A 880 8.65 -3.66 22.71
C ARG A 880 9.08 -3.80 24.15
N ASN A 881 8.15 -3.75 25.10
CA ASN A 881 8.44 -3.98 26.52
C ASN A 881 9.10 -5.36 26.72
N ALA A 882 8.72 -6.39 25.97
CA ALA A 882 9.35 -7.70 26.00
C ALA A 882 10.78 -7.71 25.41
N ALA A 883 11.09 -6.81 24.46
CA ALA A 883 12.44 -6.59 23.97
C ALA A 883 13.28 -5.77 24.96
N ASP A 884 12.75 -4.65 25.47
CA ASP A 884 13.38 -3.75 26.46
C ASP A 884 13.76 -4.51 27.75
N LEU A 885 12.90 -5.44 28.20
CA LEU A 885 13.12 -6.28 29.38
C LEU A 885 13.83 -7.62 29.07
N GLY A 886 14.16 -7.89 27.81
CA GLY A 886 14.78 -9.16 27.37
C GLY A 886 13.89 -10.41 27.49
N THR A 887 12.64 -10.29 27.95
CA THR A 887 11.73 -11.44 28.13
C THR A 887 11.33 -12.10 26.81
N ILE A 888 11.44 -11.40 25.67
CA ILE A 888 11.34 -12.00 24.34
C ILE A 888 12.41 -13.08 24.10
N THR A 889 13.53 -13.06 24.81
CA THR A 889 14.54 -14.13 24.76
C THR A 889 14.33 -15.16 25.88
N THR A 890 14.05 -14.74 27.11
CA THR A 890 13.98 -15.66 28.28
C THR A 890 12.62 -16.34 28.46
N GLN A 891 11.56 -15.83 27.84
CA GLN A 891 10.18 -16.34 27.88
C GLN A 891 9.56 -16.36 26.47
N PHE A 892 10.39 -16.62 25.45
CA PHE A 892 10.06 -16.53 24.02
C PHE A 892 8.72 -17.20 23.68
N GLU A 893 8.50 -18.43 24.16
CA GLU A 893 7.26 -19.19 23.97
C GLU A 893 5.99 -18.44 24.39
N THR A 894 6.02 -17.81 25.57
CA THR A 894 4.89 -17.03 26.09
C THR A 894 4.68 -15.79 25.23
N VAL A 895 5.75 -15.06 24.93
CA VAL A 895 5.70 -13.82 24.11
C VAL A 895 5.17 -14.09 22.69
N VAL A 896 5.56 -15.22 22.08
CA VAL A 896 5.09 -15.65 20.75
C VAL A 896 3.60 -16.05 20.77
N ASN A 897 3.17 -16.82 21.77
CA ASN A 897 1.76 -17.18 21.92
C ASN A 897 0.88 -15.95 22.21
N ASP A 898 1.32 -15.04 23.07
CA ASP A 898 0.59 -13.82 23.41
C ASP A 898 0.48 -12.88 22.21
N ALA A 899 1.57 -12.69 21.44
CA ALA A 899 1.55 -11.87 20.22
C ALA A 899 0.60 -12.46 19.16
N TYR A 900 0.61 -13.78 18.99
CA TYR A 900 -0.33 -14.51 18.14
C TYR A 900 -1.79 -14.34 18.61
N THR A 901 -2.07 -14.41 19.91
CA THR A 901 -3.42 -14.19 20.46
C THR A 901 -3.87 -12.73 20.35
N ARG A 902 -2.94 -11.74 20.42
CA ARG A 902 -3.26 -10.34 20.07
C ARG A 902 -3.51 -10.15 18.57
N ALA A 903 -2.99 -11.02 17.70
CA ALA A 903 -3.29 -10.97 16.26
C ALA A 903 -4.69 -11.52 15.97
N GLN A 904 -5.12 -12.54 16.72
CA GLN A 904 -6.50 -13.03 16.73
C GLN A 904 -7.48 -11.91 17.10
N THR A 905 -7.30 -11.23 18.24
CA THR A 905 -8.26 -10.20 18.68
C THR A 905 -8.34 -9.01 17.71
N LYS A 906 -7.20 -8.52 17.20
CA LYS A 906 -7.14 -7.49 16.15
C LYS A 906 -7.88 -7.90 14.86
N THR A 907 -8.05 -9.19 14.59
CA THR A 907 -8.75 -9.70 13.39
C THR A 907 -10.27 -9.49 13.45
N PHE A 908 -10.89 -9.54 14.62
CA PHE A 908 -12.35 -9.53 14.77
C PHE A 908 -12.95 -8.15 15.08
N SER A 909 -12.13 -7.11 15.27
CA SER A 909 -12.58 -5.76 15.68
C SER A 909 -12.44 -4.67 14.60
N VAL A 910 -12.05 -5.02 13.36
CA VAL A 910 -11.85 -4.06 12.26
C VAL A 910 -12.89 -4.28 11.16
N SER A 911 -13.50 -3.21 10.66
CA SER A 911 -14.57 -3.25 9.66
C SER A 911 -14.07 -3.56 8.25
N ASN A 912 -14.30 -4.79 7.77
CA ASN A 912 -14.46 -5.25 6.37
C ASN A 912 -13.47 -4.83 5.25
N THR A 913 -12.45 -3.99 5.46
CA THR A 913 -11.56 -3.50 4.38
C THR A 913 -10.07 -3.72 4.60
N THR A 914 -9.61 -3.81 5.87
CA THR A 914 -8.21 -4.10 6.19
C THR A 914 -8.08 -5.56 6.61
N ARG A 915 -7.28 -6.35 5.87
CA ARG A 915 -7.02 -7.74 6.24
C ARG A 915 -5.99 -7.81 7.37
N ASN A 916 -6.10 -8.86 8.19
CA ASN A 916 -5.04 -9.23 9.12
C ASN A 916 -3.86 -9.87 8.38
N ALA A 917 -2.75 -10.13 9.08
CA ALA A 917 -1.55 -10.69 8.46
C ALA A 917 -1.82 -12.02 7.74
N PHE A 918 -2.50 -12.96 8.38
CA PHE A 918 -2.78 -14.26 7.74
C PHE A 918 -3.82 -14.18 6.61
N GLY A 919 -4.67 -13.16 6.58
CA GLY A 919 -5.50 -12.84 5.42
C GLY A 919 -4.69 -12.29 4.25
N HIS A 920 -3.60 -11.56 4.51
CA HIS A 920 -2.63 -11.20 3.46
C HIS A 920 -1.85 -12.43 2.96
N PHE A 921 -1.48 -13.37 3.84
CA PHE A 921 -0.94 -14.67 3.44
C PHE A 921 -1.93 -15.45 2.56
N MET A 922 -3.15 -15.72 3.05
CA MET A 922 -4.18 -16.46 2.32
C MET A 922 -4.49 -15.83 0.95
N SER A 923 -4.51 -14.50 0.87
CA SER A 923 -4.74 -13.79 -0.40
C SER A 923 -3.58 -13.94 -1.39
N GLY A 924 -2.32 -13.84 -0.95
CA GLY A 924 -1.17 -14.04 -1.83
C GLY A 924 -0.94 -15.50 -2.22
N TRP A 925 -1.22 -16.43 -1.30
CA TRP A 925 -1.12 -17.87 -1.52
C TRP A 925 -2.11 -18.35 -2.60
N LEU A 926 -3.39 -17.96 -2.47
CA LEU A 926 -4.43 -18.31 -3.44
C LEU A 926 -4.71 -17.22 -4.49
N GLN A 927 -3.85 -16.19 -4.57
CA GLN A 927 -3.91 -15.10 -5.56
C GLN A 927 -5.29 -14.42 -5.66
N LEU A 928 -5.95 -14.22 -4.52
CA LEU A 928 -7.34 -13.74 -4.45
C LEU A 928 -7.49 -12.25 -4.77
N ASP A 929 -6.38 -11.51 -4.78
CA ASP A 929 -6.29 -10.15 -5.32
C ASP A 929 -6.10 -10.15 -6.85
N GLU A 930 -5.25 -11.04 -7.40
CA GLU A 930 -5.05 -11.20 -8.85
C GLU A 930 -6.29 -11.71 -9.59
N THR A 931 -7.26 -12.30 -8.89
CA THR A 931 -8.59 -12.55 -9.44
C THR A 931 -9.09 -11.26 -10.14
N PRO A 932 -9.32 -11.25 -11.45
CA PRO A 932 -9.76 -10.02 -12.13
C PRO A 932 -11.23 -9.73 -11.80
N THR A 933 -11.66 -8.48 -11.99
CA THR A 933 -13.09 -8.19 -12.10
C THR A 933 -13.68 -8.88 -13.32
N MET A 934 -14.96 -9.22 -13.26
CA MET A 934 -15.71 -9.63 -14.44
C MET A 934 -15.73 -8.46 -15.43
N GLN A 935 -14.97 -8.59 -16.51
CA GLN A 935 -14.93 -7.62 -17.61
C GLN A 935 -16.33 -7.46 -18.23
N SER A 936 -16.58 -6.32 -18.86
CA SER A 936 -17.88 -5.95 -19.42
C SER A 936 -18.31 -6.85 -20.59
N LEU A 937 -18.91 -7.99 -20.26
CA LEU A 937 -19.74 -8.80 -21.15
C LEU A 937 -20.97 -8.00 -21.61
N ASN A 938 -21.66 -8.46 -22.64
CA ASN A 938 -23.00 -7.93 -22.90
C ASN A 938 -23.94 -8.30 -21.74
N ALA A 939 -24.86 -7.40 -21.41
CA ALA A 939 -25.78 -7.61 -20.30
C ALA A 939 -26.64 -8.88 -20.49
N SER A 940 -26.95 -9.25 -21.73
CA SER A 940 -27.75 -10.42 -22.08
C SER A 940 -27.14 -11.74 -21.60
N SER A 941 -25.87 -12.04 -21.95
CA SER A 941 -25.23 -13.31 -21.55
C SER A 941 -24.95 -13.36 -20.04
N LEU A 942 -24.60 -12.24 -19.42
CA LEU A 942 -24.45 -12.13 -17.98
C LEU A 942 -25.77 -12.41 -17.25
N ASN A 943 -26.87 -11.75 -17.66
CA ASN A 943 -28.19 -11.95 -17.07
C ASN A 943 -28.70 -13.37 -17.26
N ALA A 944 -28.50 -13.96 -18.44
CA ALA A 944 -28.83 -15.35 -18.72
C ALA A 944 -28.08 -16.31 -17.77
N THR A 945 -26.79 -16.06 -17.52
CA THR A 945 -25.99 -16.89 -16.60
C THR A 945 -26.42 -16.71 -15.14
N LEU A 946 -26.61 -15.47 -14.68
CA LEU A 946 -27.07 -15.16 -13.31
C LEU A 946 -28.44 -15.79 -13.03
N GLY A 947 -29.35 -15.75 -14.00
CA GLY A 947 -30.71 -16.30 -13.90
C GLY A 947 -30.81 -17.83 -13.80
N ILE A 948 -29.74 -18.59 -14.03
CA ILE A 948 -29.76 -20.05 -13.89
C ILE A 948 -30.03 -20.46 -12.44
N ALA A 949 -31.07 -21.27 -12.22
CA ALA A 949 -31.30 -22.00 -10.99
C ALA A 949 -30.96 -23.48 -11.22
N TYR A 950 -30.11 -24.06 -10.35
CA TYR A 950 -29.81 -25.49 -10.37
C TYR A 950 -30.77 -26.25 -9.41
N PRO A 951 -30.97 -27.57 -9.59
CA PRO A 951 -32.02 -28.31 -8.88
C PRO A 951 -31.97 -28.19 -7.35
N ASN A 952 -33.14 -28.33 -6.73
CA ASN A 952 -33.37 -28.39 -5.28
C ASN A 952 -33.05 -27.11 -4.46
N LYS A 953 -32.49 -26.03 -5.04
CA LYS A 953 -32.15 -24.78 -4.34
C LYS A 953 -32.44 -23.53 -5.18
N ASN A 954 -32.83 -22.42 -4.53
CA ASN A 954 -33.08 -21.13 -5.21
C ASN A 954 -31.76 -20.38 -5.48
N THR A 955 -30.91 -20.90 -6.37
CA THR A 955 -29.55 -20.40 -6.65
C THR A 955 -29.46 -19.33 -7.75
N ALA A 956 -30.59 -18.87 -8.30
CA ALA A 956 -30.61 -17.80 -9.29
C ALA A 956 -30.19 -16.48 -8.64
N LEU A 957 -29.21 -15.79 -9.22
CA LEU A 957 -28.65 -14.54 -8.70
C LEU A 957 -29.37 -13.32 -9.31
N PRO A 958 -29.42 -12.16 -8.62
CA PRO A 958 -30.07 -10.96 -9.15
C PRO A 958 -29.37 -10.47 -10.44
N SER A 959 -30.15 -10.11 -11.47
CA SER A 959 -29.61 -9.54 -12.71
C SER A 959 -28.94 -8.17 -12.55
N ASN A 960 -29.25 -7.47 -11.46
CA ASN A 960 -28.62 -6.20 -11.05
C ASN A 960 -27.57 -6.38 -9.93
N MET A 961 -27.03 -7.59 -9.76
CA MET A 961 -25.97 -7.89 -8.79
C MET A 961 -24.71 -7.04 -9.06
N ASP A 962 -24.22 -6.36 -8.02
CA ASP A 962 -22.86 -5.80 -8.02
C ASP A 962 -21.83 -6.94 -7.94
N LEU A 963 -21.17 -7.21 -9.06
CA LEU A 963 -20.14 -8.23 -9.18
C LEU A 963 -18.84 -7.88 -8.41
N SER A 964 -18.61 -6.61 -8.09
CA SER A 964 -17.46 -6.18 -7.28
C SER A 964 -17.71 -6.40 -5.79
N ALA A 965 -18.93 -6.11 -5.32
CA ALA A 965 -19.40 -6.51 -4.00
C ALA A 965 -19.43 -8.04 -3.86
N TYR A 966 -20.00 -8.77 -4.82
CA TYR A 966 -20.01 -10.23 -4.80
C TYR A 966 -18.59 -10.81 -4.73
N ARG A 967 -17.67 -10.36 -5.59
CA ARG A 967 -16.25 -10.74 -5.53
C ARG A 967 -15.62 -10.46 -4.17
N SER A 968 -16.05 -9.40 -3.48
CA SER A 968 -15.60 -9.09 -2.11
C SER A 968 -16.18 -10.07 -1.09
N GLU A 969 -17.45 -10.48 -1.21
CA GLU A 969 -18.04 -11.59 -0.42
C GLU A 969 -17.22 -12.89 -0.61
N LEU A 970 -16.84 -13.22 -1.85
CA LEU A 970 -16.09 -14.44 -2.18
C LEU A 970 -14.70 -14.48 -1.52
N VAL A 971 -13.97 -13.38 -1.59
CA VAL A 971 -12.65 -13.28 -0.98
C VAL A 971 -12.78 -13.29 0.55
N GLN A 972 -13.79 -12.62 1.11
CA GLN A 972 -14.00 -12.59 2.56
C GLN A 972 -14.37 -13.97 3.13
N GLU A 973 -15.17 -14.81 2.45
CA GLU A 973 -15.43 -16.18 2.91
C GLU A 973 -14.12 -16.98 3.05
N MET A 974 -13.22 -16.87 2.06
CA MET A 974 -11.94 -17.57 2.07
C MET A 974 -11.03 -17.09 3.22
N MET A 975 -11.07 -15.79 3.55
CA MET A 975 -10.38 -15.25 4.73
C MET A 975 -11.01 -15.71 6.04
N ASP A 976 -12.35 -15.70 6.12
CA ASP A 976 -13.09 -16.08 7.32
C ASP A 976 -12.91 -17.56 7.66
N MET A 977 -12.95 -18.45 6.65
CA MET A 977 -12.65 -19.87 6.83
C MET A 977 -11.21 -20.09 7.31
N PHE A 978 -10.24 -19.40 6.68
CA PHE A 978 -8.85 -19.51 7.08
C PHE A 978 -8.65 -19.01 8.52
N ASN A 979 -9.19 -17.84 8.86
CA ASN A 979 -9.11 -17.28 10.21
C ASN A 979 -9.81 -18.16 11.25
N TYR A 980 -10.93 -18.81 10.90
CA TYR A 980 -11.59 -19.76 11.80
C TYR A 980 -10.68 -20.93 12.16
N TYR A 981 -10.17 -21.68 11.18
CA TYR A 981 -9.32 -22.85 11.46
C TYR A 981 -7.96 -22.44 12.04
N ALA A 982 -7.38 -21.33 11.57
CA ALA A 982 -6.12 -20.80 12.08
C ALA A 982 -6.16 -20.48 13.56
N TYR A 983 -7.20 -19.79 14.04
CA TYR A 983 -7.24 -19.18 15.38
C TYR A 983 -8.22 -19.79 16.38
N THR A 984 -9.28 -20.45 15.91
CA THR A 984 -10.44 -20.79 16.77
C THR A 984 -10.80 -22.28 16.72
N GLY A 985 -10.83 -22.87 15.52
CA GLY A 985 -11.04 -24.30 15.33
C GLY A 985 -9.81 -25.16 15.67
N ASN A 986 -8.62 -24.55 15.78
CA ASN A 986 -7.33 -25.23 15.89
C ASN A 986 -7.08 -26.27 14.77
N GLY A 987 -7.60 -25.99 13.57
CA GLY A 987 -7.55 -26.91 12.44
C GLY A 987 -6.25 -26.85 11.65
N ASP A 988 -6.10 -27.77 10.70
CA ASP A 988 -4.91 -27.95 9.88
C ASP A 988 -5.19 -27.75 8.36
N MET A 989 -4.31 -28.26 7.49
CA MET A 989 -4.52 -28.23 6.04
C MET A 989 -5.54 -29.26 5.54
N TYR A 990 -5.75 -30.36 6.27
CA TYR A 990 -6.81 -31.31 6.00
C TYR A 990 -8.17 -30.64 6.23
N ASP A 991 -8.36 -29.91 7.33
CA ASP A 991 -9.58 -29.11 7.57
C ASP A 991 -9.86 -28.09 6.47
N LEU A 992 -8.84 -27.36 6.00
CA LEU A 992 -8.98 -26.42 4.87
C LEU A 992 -9.43 -27.12 3.56
N LEU A 993 -9.19 -28.41 3.41
CA LEU A 993 -9.58 -29.23 2.26
C LEU A 993 -10.87 -30.06 2.49
N THR A 994 -11.26 -30.34 3.74
CA THR A 994 -12.45 -31.15 4.07
C THR A 994 -13.60 -30.40 4.72
N SER A 995 -13.41 -29.13 5.09
CA SER A 995 -14.44 -28.28 5.73
C SER A 995 -15.73 -28.18 4.91
N ASN A 996 -16.84 -28.70 5.45
CA ASN A 996 -18.19 -28.45 4.94
C ASN A 996 -18.85 -27.21 5.57
N VAL A 997 -18.12 -26.40 6.35
CA VAL A 997 -18.65 -25.19 7.00
C VAL A 997 -18.67 -24.02 6.03
N SER A 998 -19.80 -23.32 5.93
CA SER A 998 -19.98 -22.08 5.19
C SER A 998 -19.65 -20.87 6.06
N PHE A 999 -18.88 -19.94 5.50
CA PHE A 999 -18.56 -18.66 6.13
C PHE A 999 -19.17 -17.48 5.35
N ALA A 1000 -20.27 -17.74 4.62
CA ALA A 1000 -20.91 -16.77 3.74
C ALA A 1000 -21.69 -15.70 4.54
N LYS A 1001 -21.01 -14.60 4.88
CA LYS A 1001 -21.62 -13.39 5.49
C LYS A 1001 -22.53 -12.61 4.53
N GLY A 1002 -22.29 -12.72 3.23
CA GLY A 1002 -23.04 -12.02 2.20
C GLY A 1002 -24.31 -12.76 1.78
N THR A 1003 -25.40 -12.01 1.57
CA THR A 1003 -26.70 -12.57 1.17
C THR A 1003 -26.65 -13.20 -0.22
N ASN A 1004 -25.84 -12.65 -1.14
CA ASN A 1004 -25.68 -13.20 -2.47
C ASN A 1004 -24.92 -14.52 -2.46
N LEU A 1005 -23.80 -14.60 -1.73
CA LEU A 1005 -23.00 -15.82 -1.61
C LEU A 1005 -23.77 -16.94 -0.88
N ALA A 1006 -24.48 -16.60 0.20
CA ALA A 1006 -25.37 -17.55 0.87
C ALA A 1006 -26.46 -18.08 -0.09
N LYS A 1007 -27.00 -17.22 -0.99
CA LYS A 1007 -27.95 -17.63 -2.02
C LYS A 1007 -27.33 -18.49 -3.12
N ALA A 1008 -26.13 -18.18 -3.60
CA ALA A 1008 -25.39 -18.99 -4.57
C ALA A 1008 -25.14 -20.43 -4.05
N TYR A 1009 -24.93 -20.57 -2.75
CA TYR A 1009 -24.76 -21.85 -2.07
C TYR A 1009 -26.08 -22.52 -1.63
N GLY A 1010 -27.17 -21.76 -1.57
CA GLY A 1010 -28.46 -22.18 -1.02
C GLY A 1010 -28.35 -22.61 0.45
N VAL A 1011 -27.72 -21.77 1.28
CA VAL A 1011 -27.62 -21.94 2.74
C VAL A 1011 -28.03 -20.65 3.48
N ALA A 1012 -28.13 -20.70 4.81
CA ALA A 1012 -28.33 -19.50 5.63
C ALA A 1012 -27.09 -18.59 5.61
N VAL A 1013 -27.30 -17.29 5.79
CA VAL A 1013 -26.21 -16.32 5.99
C VAL A 1013 -25.50 -16.63 7.31
N TRP A 1014 -24.17 -16.75 7.28
CA TRP A 1014 -23.37 -16.90 8.49
C TRP A 1014 -23.21 -15.54 9.19
N ASN A 1015 -23.57 -15.48 10.47
CA ASN A 1015 -23.60 -14.25 11.26
C ASN A 1015 -22.25 -13.90 11.92
N GLY A 1016 -21.17 -14.60 11.58
CA GLY A 1016 -19.86 -14.44 12.22
C GLY A 1016 -19.68 -15.23 13.53
N SER A 1017 -20.71 -15.91 14.04
CA SER A 1017 -20.60 -16.67 15.29
C SER A 1017 -19.92 -18.03 15.11
N THR A 1018 -19.08 -18.38 16.07
CA THR A 1018 -18.44 -19.70 16.20
C THR A 1018 -19.34 -20.74 16.86
N SER A 1019 -20.42 -20.32 17.53
CA SER A 1019 -21.32 -21.22 18.28
C SER A 1019 -22.42 -21.87 17.43
N ASN A 1020 -22.69 -21.35 16.25
CA ASN A 1020 -23.75 -21.78 15.33
C ASN A 1020 -23.25 -21.70 13.89
N LEU A 1021 -22.37 -22.62 13.53
CA LEU A 1021 -21.78 -22.70 12.18
C LEU A 1021 -22.83 -23.20 11.17
N VAL A 1022 -22.85 -22.60 9.99
CA VAL A 1022 -23.69 -23.03 8.87
C VAL A 1022 -22.94 -24.12 8.09
N THR A 1023 -23.59 -25.24 7.76
CA THR A 1023 -22.96 -26.35 7.02
C THR A 1023 -23.60 -26.60 5.66
N PHE A 1024 -22.78 -26.95 4.68
CA PHE A 1024 -23.23 -27.49 3.40
C PHE A 1024 -23.58 -28.99 3.52
N PRO A 1025 -24.40 -29.53 2.60
CA PRO A 1025 -24.47 -30.96 2.35
C PRO A 1025 -23.08 -31.50 2.00
N SER A 1026 -22.65 -32.58 2.65
CA SER A 1026 -21.32 -33.17 2.48
C SER A 1026 -21.03 -33.69 1.08
N THR A 1027 -22.08 -33.96 0.30
CA THR A 1027 -22.00 -34.34 -1.12
C THR A 1027 -21.84 -33.17 -2.07
N GLU A 1028 -22.09 -31.92 -1.64
CA GLU A 1028 -22.04 -30.74 -2.50
C GLU A 1028 -20.77 -29.90 -2.33
N ARG A 1029 -20.18 -29.81 -1.13
CA ARG A 1029 -19.01 -28.95 -0.85
C ARG A 1029 -18.11 -29.49 0.26
N SER A 1030 -16.81 -29.31 0.06
CA SER A 1030 -15.72 -29.73 0.95
C SER A 1030 -14.49 -28.86 0.69
N GLY A 1031 -14.04 -28.10 1.69
CA GLY A 1031 -12.79 -27.34 1.65
C GLY A 1031 -12.75 -26.18 0.66
N ILE A 1032 -11.53 -25.69 0.40
CA ILE A 1032 -11.22 -24.52 -0.45
C ILE A 1032 -11.55 -24.71 -1.94
N LEU A 1033 -11.44 -25.92 -2.50
CA LEU A 1033 -11.58 -26.14 -3.95
C LEU A 1033 -13.03 -26.15 -4.43
N THR A 1034 -14.00 -26.19 -3.51
CA THR A 1034 -15.45 -26.15 -3.79
C THR A 1034 -16.10 -24.82 -3.37
N ARG A 1035 -15.30 -23.74 -3.23
CA ARG A 1035 -15.75 -22.40 -2.85
C ARG A 1035 -15.78 -21.48 -4.06
N ALA A 1036 -16.76 -20.58 -4.12
CA ALA A 1036 -16.88 -19.60 -5.19
C ALA A 1036 -15.59 -18.78 -5.41
N GLY A 1037 -14.86 -18.45 -4.34
CA GLY A 1037 -13.55 -17.77 -4.42
C GLY A 1037 -12.43 -18.56 -5.13
N PHE A 1038 -12.60 -19.87 -5.35
CA PHE A 1038 -11.70 -20.68 -6.17
C PHE A 1038 -12.12 -20.72 -7.65
N HIS A 1039 -13.43 -20.68 -7.95
CA HIS A 1039 -13.95 -20.79 -9.33
C HIS A 1039 -14.07 -19.44 -10.07
N PHE A 1040 -14.19 -18.32 -9.34
CA PHE A 1040 -14.48 -17.00 -9.92
C PHE A 1040 -13.29 -16.37 -10.66
N HIS A 1041 -13.54 -15.78 -11.84
CA HIS A 1041 -12.54 -15.16 -12.71
C HIS A 1041 -13.20 -14.19 -13.72
N ALA A 1042 -12.43 -13.59 -14.64
CA ALA A 1042 -12.96 -12.73 -15.68
C ALA A 1042 -13.75 -13.53 -16.74
N GLY A 1043 -15.04 -13.21 -16.89
CA GLY A 1043 -15.94 -13.80 -17.87
C GLY A 1043 -16.66 -15.04 -17.35
N ILE A 1044 -17.83 -15.32 -17.93
CA ILE A 1044 -18.80 -16.33 -17.44
C ILE A 1044 -18.45 -17.80 -17.75
N LEU A 1045 -17.49 -18.05 -18.64
CA LEU A 1045 -17.04 -19.40 -19.01
C LEU A 1045 -16.03 -19.97 -18.01
N SER A 1046 -16.37 -21.08 -17.36
CA SER A 1046 -15.46 -21.83 -16.47
C SER A 1046 -14.10 -22.10 -17.13
N ARG A 1047 -13.00 -21.93 -16.38
CA ARG A 1047 -11.62 -22.09 -16.86
C ARG A 1047 -10.91 -23.29 -16.20
N PRO A 1048 -11.21 -24.55 -16.57
CA PRO A 1048 -10.62 -25.74 -15.94
C PRO A 1048 -9.09 -25.76 -16.02
N ILE A 1049 -8.49 -25.30 -17.13
CA ILE A 1049 -7.04 -25.19 -17.29
C ILE A 1049 -6.42 -24.35 -16.16
N LEU A 1050 -6.99 -23.17 -15.87
CA LEU A 1050 -6.45 -22.28 -14.84
C LEU A 1050 -6.71 -22.83 -13.43
N LYS A 1051 -7.87 -23.47 -13.20
CA LYS A 1051 -8.15 -24.17 -11.93
C LYS A 1051 -7.14 -25.30 -11.68
N GLY A 1052 -6.84 -26.11 -12.69
CA GLY A 1052 -5.83 -27.18 -12.61
C GLY A 1052 -4.42 -26.66 -12.34
N VAL A 1053 -3.98 -25.62 -13.05
CA VAL A 1053 -2.68 -24.95 -12.78
C VAL A 1053 -2.63 -24.36 -11.37
N LYS A 1054 -3.74 -23.79 -10.87
CA LYS A 1054 -3.84 -23.24 -9.51
C LYS A 1054 -3.71 -24.32 -8.44
N VAL A 1055 -4.36 -25.49 -8.61
CA VAL A 1055 -4.15 -26.66 -7.73
C VAL A 1055 -2.68 -27.10 -7.79
N MET A 1056 -2.14 -27.30 -8.98
CA MET A 1056 -0.77 -27.79 -9.17
C MET A 1056 0.28 -26.87 -8.51
N LYS A 1057 0.26 -25.56 -8.83
CA LYS A 1057 1.28 -24.61 -8.32
C LYS A 1057 1.06 -24.17 -6.88
N LYS A 1058 -0.18 -23.98 -6.42
CA LYS A 1058 -0.46 -23.38 -5.10
C LYS A 1058 -0.91 -24.40 -4.04
N ILE A 1059 -1.48 -25.54 -4.42
CA ILE A 1059 -1.93 -26.57 -3.47
C ILE A 1059 -0.98 -27.78 -3.43
N LEU A 1060 -0.40 -28.20 -4.56
CA LEU A 1060 0.57 -29.31 -4.60
C LEU A 1060 2.04 -28.84 -4.61
N CYS A 1061 2.28 -27.55 -4.86
CA CYS A 1061 3.62 -26.95 -5.01
C CYS A 1061 4.50 -27.65 -6.06
N GLU A 1062 3.86 -28.19 -7.10
CA GLU A 1062 4.51 -28.69 -8.30
C GLU A 1062 4.63 -27.53 -9.29
N ASP A 1063 5.86 -27.20 -9.71
CA ASP A 1063 6.05 -26.18 -10.74
C ASP A 1063 5.71 -26.75 -12.12
N ILE A 1064 5.21 -25.90 -13.01
CA ILE A 1064 4.94 -26.24 -14.40
C ILE A 1064 5.44 -25.10 -15.29
N GLN A 1065 6.25 -25.45 -16.27
CA GLN A 1065 6.87 -24.51 -17.19
C GLN A 1065 5.81 -23.80 -18.04
N ALA A 1066 6.13 -22.58 -18.48
CA ALA A 1066 5.29 -21.91 -19.47
C ALA A 1066 5.26 -22.73 -20.77
N PRO A 1067 4.11 -22.88 -21.44
CA PRO A 1067 4.03 -23.64 -22.68
C PRO A 1067 4.85 -22.94 -23.77
N ALA A 1068 5.59 -23.73 -24.56
CA ALA A 1068 6.50 -23.21 -25.60
C ALA A 1068 5.77 -22.53 -26.78
N ASN A 1069 4.45 -22.69 -26.88
CA ASN A 1069 3.58 -21.96 -27.79
C ASN A 1069 2.28 -21.58 -27.05
N ASN A 1070 1.70 -20.43 -27.37
CA ASN A 1070 0.45 -19.91 -26.81
C ASN A 1070 -0.67 -19.71 -27.85
N THR A 1071 -0.44 -19.99 -29.14
CA THR A 1071 -1.51 -19.97 -30.15
C THR A 1071 -2.38 -21.23 -30.06
N ALA A 1072 -3.68 -21.05 -30.32
CA ALA A 1072 -4.59 -22.19 -30.49
C ALA A 1072 -4.22 -22.97 -31.77
N PRO A 1073 -4.35 -24.31 -31.79
CA PRO A 1073 -4.07 -25.10 -32.99
C PRO A 1073 -5.01 -24.73 -34.14
N GLU A 1074 -4.46 -24.49 -35.33
CA GLU A 1074 -5.25 -24.20 -36.53
C GLU A 1074 -6.08 -25.42 -36.97
N GLY A 1075 -7.27 -25.17 -37.54
CA GLY A 1075 -8.15 -26.21 -38.08
C GLY A 1075 -9.06 -26.93 -37.07
N VAL A 1076 -8.95 -26.65 -35.76
CA VAL A 1076 -9.85 -27.23 -34.74
C VAL A 1076 -11.25 -26.64 -34.85
N VAL A 1077 -12.24 -27.48 -35.15
CA VAL A 1077 -13.66 -27.12 -35.10
C VAL A 1077 -14.15 -27.22 -33.65
N ILE A 1078 -14.84 -26.17 -33.19
CA ILE A 1078 -15.52 -26.12 -31.89
C ILE A 1078 -16.99 -25.85 -32.17
N GLU A 1079 -17.86 -26.82 -31.88
CA GLU A 1079 -19.30 -26.68 -32.13
C GLU A 1079 -19.96 -25.78 -31.07
N ALA A 1080 -21.09 -25.16 -31.42
CA ALA A 1080 -21.72 -24.15 -30.59
C ALA A 1080 -22.33 -24.70 -29.28
N ASP A 1081 -22.55 -26.01 -29.19
CA ASP A 1081 -23.11 -26.72 -28.03
C ASP A 1081 -22.02 -27.47 -27.21
N PHE A 1082 -20.73 -27.31 -27.52
CA PHE A 1082 -19.65 -27.92 -26.74
C PHE A 1082 -19.63 -27.37 -25.31
N THR A 1083 -19.69 -28.27 -24.33
CA THR A 1083 -19.34 -28.03 -22.93
C THR A 1083 -17.93 -27.47 -22.81
N VAL A 1084 -17.65 -26.84 -21.67
CA VAL A 1084 -16.29 -26.41 -21.31
C VAL A 1084 -15.31 -27.59 -21.32
N ARG A 1085 -15.75 -28.81 -20.97
CA ARG A 1085 -14.94 -30.03 -21.03
C ARG A 1085 -14.64 -30.47 -22.47
N GLU A 1086 -15.64 -30.62 -23.33
CA GLU A 1086 -15.49 -30.96 -24.75
C GLU A 1086 -14.57 -29.95 -25.46
N LYS A 1087 -14.83 -28.65 -25.27
CA LYS A 1087 -14.04 -27.55 -25.84
C LYS A 1087 -12.59 -27.53 -25.34
N THR A 1088 -12.37 -27.78 -24.04
CA THR A 1088 -11.01 -27.87 -23.49
C THR A 1088 -10.27 -29.08 -24.06
N HIS A 1089 -10.94 -30.24 -24.17
CA HIS A 1089 -10.33 -31.46 -24.71
C HIS A 1089 -9.91 -31.25 -26.17
N ALA A 1090 -10.82 -30.79 -27.03
CA ALA A 1090 -10.57 -30.56 -28.46
C ALA A 1090 -9.40 -29.60 -28.74
N LEU A 1091 -9.19 -28.59 -27.88
CA LEU A 1091 -8.10 -27.61 -28.03
C LEU A 1091 -6.75 -28.06 -27.44
N THR A 1092 -6.71 -29.08 -26.57
CA THR A 1092 -5.51 -29.36 -25.74
C THR A 1092 -5.05 -30.81 -25.68
N GLN A 1093 -5.87 -31.76 -26.12
CA GLN A 1093 -5.58 -33.21 -26.13
C GLN A 1093 -5.32 -33.73 -27.56
N ILE A 1094 -4.86 -32.86 -28.46
CA ILE A 1094 -4.57 -33.22 -29.85
C ILE A 1094 -3.28 -34.05 -29.89
N GLU A 1095 -3.38 -35.28 -30.42
CA GLU A 1095 -2.26 -36.20 -30.57
C GLU A 1095 -1.11 -35.58 -31.40
N GLY A 1096 0.14 -35.88 -31.03
CA GLY A 1096 1.33 -35.33 -31.68
C GLY A 1096 1.65 -33.87 -31.37
N THR A 1097 0.77 -33.13 -30.67
CA THR A 1097 1.04 -31.73 -30.28
C THR A 1097 1.80 -31.63 -28.95
N SER A 1098 2.48 -30.49 -28.72
CA SER A 1098 3.11 -30.21 -27.42
C SER A 1098 2.09 -29.99 -26.30
N CYS A 1099 0.85 -29.61 -26.62
CA CYS A 1099 -0.21 -29.32 -25.64
C CYS A 1099 -0.50 -30.51 -24.72
N VAL A 1100 -0.68 -31.71 -25.29
CA VAL A 1100 -1.11 -32.89 -24.52
C VAL A 1100 -0.10 -33.25 -23.41
N SER A 1101 1.20 -33.01 -23.63
CA SER A 1101 2.28 -33.31 -22.67
C SER A 1101 2.08 -32.65 -21.30
N CYS A 1102 1.54 -31.44 -21.27
CA CYS A 1102 1.19 -30.72 -20.05
C CYS A 1102 -0.28 -30.94 -19.67
N HIS A 1103 -1.18 -30.87 -20.65
CA HIS A 1103 -2.62 -30.89 -20.40
C HIS A 1103 -3.15 -32.25 -19.90
N GLN A 1104 -2.45 -33.36 -20.16
CA GLN A 1104 -2.74 -34.66 -19.54
C GLN A 1104 -2.72 -34.62 -17.99
N ARG A 1105 -1.91 -33.74 -17.37
CA ARG A 1105 -1.89 -33.54 -15.89
C ARG A 1105 -2.76 -32.36 -15.45
N ILE A 1106 -2.79 -31.26 -16.22
CA ILE A 1106 -3.58 -30.07 -15.85
C ILE A 1106 -5.09 -30.33 -15.93
N ASN A 1107 -5.55 -30.92 -17.04
CA ASN A 1107 -6.99 -31.00 -17.33
C ASN A 1107 -7.75 -31.85 -16.31
N PRO A 1108 -7.28 -33.03 -15.85
CA PRO A 1108 -7.94 -33.80 -14.80
C PRO A 1108 -8.19 -33.01 -13.50
N LEU A 1109 -7.20 -32.25 -13.02
CA LEU A 1109 -7.33 -31.39 -11.84
C LEU A 1109 -8.38 -30.28 -12.05
N GLY A 1110 -8.51 -29.77 -13.29
CA GLY A 1110 -9.51 -28.78 -13.66
C GLY A 1110 -10.91 -29.36 -13.80
N PHE A 1111 -11.05 -30.47 -14.52
CA PHE A 1111 -12.33 -31.15 -14.82
C PHE A 1111 -13.00 -31.70 -13.57
N ALA A 1112 -12.22 -32.18 -12.60
CA ALA A 1112 -12.71 -32.54 -11.26
C ALA A 1112 -13.24 -31.36 -10.44
N THR A 1113 -13.36 -30.15 -11.02
CA THR A 1113 -14.01 -28.98 -10.41
C THR A 1113 -15.04 -28.31 -11.34
N GLU A 1114 -15.50 -29.01 -12.39
CA GLU A 1114 -16.56 -28.54 -13.30
C GLU A 1114 -17.97 -28.80 -12.76
N ASP A 1115 -18.12 -29.51 -11.64
CA ASP A 1115 -19.32 -29.61 -10.80
C ASP A 1115 -19.73 -28.28 -10.15
N TYR A 1116 -18.98 -27.20 -10.40
CA TYR A 1116 -19.34 -25.82 -10.03
C TYR A 1116 -19.24 -24.87 -11.23
N ASP A 1117 -20.12 -23.87 -11.27
CA ASP A 1117 -20.01 -22.74 -12.22
C ASP A 1117 -19.04 -21.65 -11.73
N VAL A 1118 -18.84 -20.61 -12.56
CA VAL A 1118 -17.98 -19.45 -12.25
C VAL A 1118 -18.42 -18.66 -11.01
N PHE A 1119 -19.71 -18.68 -10.67
CA PHE A 1119 -20.24 -18.05 -9.46
C PHE A 1119 -20.12 -18.98 -8.24
N GLY A 1120 -19.57 -20.19 -8.44
CA GLY A 1120 -19.39 -21.25 -7.45
C GLY A 1120 -20.64 -22.08 -7.19
N ARG A 1121 -21.72 -21.95 -7.97
CA ARG A 1121 -22.96 -22.70 -7.77
C ARG A 1121 -22.75 -24.14 -8.20
N HIS A 1122 -23.15 -25.10 -7.36
CA HIS A 1122 -23.01 -26.53 -7.66
C HIS A 1122 -23.99 -26.92 -8.77
N ARG A 1123 -23.53 -27.67 -9.78
CA ARG A 1123 -24.26 -27.98 -11.00
C ARG A 1123 -24.05 -29.43 -11.44
N SER A 1124 -25.14 -30.10 -11.84
CA SER A 1124 -25.11 -31.39 -12.55
C SER A 1124 -25.22 -31.25 -14.07
N VAL A 1125 -25.56 -30.05 -14.56
CA VAL A 1125 -25.71 -29.72 -15.99
C VAL A 1125 -25.03 -28.40 -16.33
N GLU A 1126 -24.43 -28.34 -17.52
CA GLU A 1126 -23.91 -27.12 -18.11
C GLU A 1126 -24.95 -26.55 -19.08
N HIS A 1127 -25.33 -25.29 -18.86
CA HIS A 1127 -26.08 -24.50 -19.83
C HIS A 1127 -25.07 -23.84 -20.76
N ILE A 1128 -24.97 -24.31 -22.00
CA ILE A 1128 -24.11 -23.67 -23.00
C ILE A 1128 -24.87 -22.43 -23.52
N ILE A 1129 -24.24 -21.26 -23.40
CA ILE A 1129 -24.84 -19.95 -23.72
C ILE A 1129 -24.20 -19.40 -25.00
N ASP A 1130 -25.03 -18.90 -25.93
CA ASP A 1130 -24.57 -18.03 -27.02
C ASP A 1130 -24.27 -16.64 -26.46
N TYR A 1131 -23.02 -16.21 -26.56
CA TYR A 1131 -22.54 -14.92 -26.07
C TYR A 1131 -23.07 -13.73 -26.88
N ALA A 1132 -23.45 -13.92 -28.15
CA ALA A 1132 -24.06 -12.88 -28.97
C ALA A 1132 -25.55 -12.73 -28.64
N ALA A 1133 -26.33 -13.83 -28.67
CA ALA A 1133 -27.76 -13.80 -28.41
C ALA A 1133 -28.13 -13.66 -26.91
N GLY A 1134 -27.28 -14.13 -25.99
CA GLY A 1134 -27.60 -14.19 -24.56
C GLY A 1134 -28.64 -15.25 -24.21
N SER A 1135 -28.68 -16.36 -24.95
CA SER A 1135 -29.63 -17.47 -24.77
C SER A 1135 -28.90 -18.80 -24.57
N THR A 1136 -29.54 -19.76 -23.90
CA THR A 1136 -29.03 -21.13 -23.81
C THR A 1136 -29.26 -21.87 -25.13
N VAL A 1137 -28.20 -22.37 -25.76
CA VAL A 1137 -28.27 -23.15 -27.01
C VAL A 1137 -28.40 -24.65 -26.75
N ALA A 1138 -27.84 -25.14 -25.64
CA ALA A 1138 -27.94 -26.53 -25.21
C ALA A 1138 -27.79 -26.66 -23.69
N ILE A 1139 -28.31 -27.76 -23.13
CA ILE A 1139 -28.08 -28.18 -21.75
C ILE A 1139 -27.53 -29.61 -21.80
N LYS A 1140 -26.29 -29.79 -21.33
CA LYS A 1140 -25.59 -31.10 -21.30
C LYS A 1140 -25.25 -31.49 -19.86
N ASN A 1141 -25.13 -32.78 -19.58
CA ASN A 1141 -24.69 -33.26 -18.26
C ASN A 1141 -23.23 -32.88 -18.01
N VAL A 1142 -22.90 -32.50 -16.78
CA VAL A 1142 -21.51 -32.28 -16.36
C VAL A 1142 -20.83 -33.62 -16.10
N ASP A 1143 -19.76 -33.91 -16.83
CA ASP A 1143 -18.79 -34.94 -16.47
C ASP A 1143 -17.64 -34.31 -15.67
N ALA A 1144 -17.69 -34.45 -14.34
CA ALA A 1144 -16.61 -34.06 -13.43
C ALA A 1144 -15.67 -35.25 -13.08
N SER A 1145 -15.78 -36.38 -13.79
CA SER A 1145 -14.92 -37.55 -13.54
C SER A 1145 -13.51 -37.37 -14.10
N ALA A 1146 -12.49 -37.74 -13.32
CA ALA A 1146 -11.09 -37.55 -13.68
C ALA A 1146 -10.15 -38.51 -12.93
N ILE A 1147 -8.95 -38.73 -13.45
CA ILE A 1147 -7.81 -39.31 -12.72
C ILE A 1147 -6.80 -38.17 -12.52
N PRO A 1148 -6.77 -37.50 -11.35
CA PRO A 1148 -6.03 -36.25 -11.17
C PRO A 1148 -4.52 -36.41 -10.95
N GLN A 1149 -4.01 -37.64 -10.82
CA GLN A 1149 -2.57 -37.94 -10.67
C GLN A 1149 -1.89 -37.10 -9.58
N ILE A 1150 -2.43 -37.15 -8.35
CA ILE A 1150 -1.87 -36.42 -7.21
C ILE A 1150 -0.44 -36.91 -6.93
N ASN A 1151 -0.16 -38.18 -7.21
CA ASN A 1151 1.18 -38.69 -7.50
C ASN A 1151 1.26 -39.17 -8.94
N ILE A 1152 2.46 -39.23 -9.53
CA ILE A 1152 2.63 -39.59 -10.96
C ILE A 1152 2.15 -41.02 -11.26
N SER A 1153 2.20 -41.91 -10.26
CA SER A 1153 1.69 -43.29 -10.32
C SER A 1153 0.25 -43.47 -9.80
N ASP A 1154 -0.44 -42.38 -9.45
CA ASP A 1154 -1.79 -42.43 -8.90
C ASP A 1154 -2.85 -42.61 -10.00
N THR A 1155 -3.58 -43.72 -9.94
CA THR A 1155 -4.66 -44.08 -10.87
C THR A 1155 -6.05 -43.90 -10.27
N THR A 1156 -6.15 -43.31 -9.06
CA THR A 1156 -7.42 -43.10 -8.36
C THR A 1156 -8.33 -42.18 -9.17
N SER A 1157 -9.55 -42.64 -9.48
CA SER A 1157 -10.58 -41.81 -10.09
C SER A 1157 -11.36 -41.02 -9.04
N VAL A 1158 -11.65 -39.76 -9.34
CA VAL A 1158 -12.58 -38.90 -8.58
C VAL A 1158 -13.78 -38.54 -9.44
N SER A 1159 -14.92 -38.26 -8.82
CA SER A 1159 -16.18 -37.89 -9.49
C SER A 1159 -16.59 -36.42 -9.34
N GLY A 1160 -15.75 -35.57 -8.73
CA GLY A 1160 -16.04 -34.16 -8.46
C GLY A 1160 -15.15 -33.54 -7.38
N GLY A 1161 -15.35 -32.25 -7.09
CA GLY A 1161 -14.43 -31.42 -6.32
C GLY A 1161 -14.32 -31.82 -4.84
N VAL A 1162 -15.37 -32.41 -4.29
CA VAL A 1162 -15.37 -33.00 -2.94
C VAL A 1162 -14.35 -34.14 -2.84
N GLN A 1163 -14.38 -35.08 -3.79
CA GLN A 1163 -13.46 -36.22 -3.79
C GLN A 1163 -12.02 -35.79 -4.14
N LEU A 1164 -11.85 -34.85 -5.07
CA LEU A 1164 -10.55 -34.24 -5.38
C LEU A 1164 -9.90 -33.64 -4.11
N SER A 1165 -10.67 -32.85 -3.36
CA SER A 1165 -10.17 -32.20 -2.14
C SER A 1165 -9.77 -33.23 -1.07
N LYS A 1166 -10.55 -34.32 -0.93
CA LYS A 1166 -10.26 -35.41 0.00
C LYS A 1166 -8.95 -36.14 -0.34
N ILE A 1167 -8.73 -36.55 -1.59
CA ILE A 1167 -7.50 -37.27 -1.95
C ILE A 1167 -6.25 -36.36 -1.94
N ILE A 1168 -6.42 -35.06 -2.20
CA ILE A 1168 -5.35 -34.07 -2.01
C ILE A 1168 -4.97 -33.96 -0.53
N ALA A 1169 -5.95 -33.95 0.37
CA ALA A 1169 -5.72 -33.94 1.81
C ALA A 1169 -5.03 -35.23 2.29
N ASP A 1170 -5.52 -36.39 1.86
CA ASP A 1170 -4.97 -37.71 2.19
C ASP A 1170 -3.53 -37.90 1.69
N SER A 1171 -3.12 -37.19 0.62
CA SER A 1171 -1.79 -37.31 0.02
C SER A 1171 -0.65 -36.67 0.84
N GLY A 1172 -0.96 -35.84 1.85
CA GLY A 1172 0.03 -35.06 2.61
C GLY A 1172 0.73 -33.94 1.82
N LYS A 1173 0.75 -33.97 0.48
CA LYS A 1173 1.41 -32.95 -0.36
C LYS A 1173 0.94 -31.53 -0.08
N ALA A 1174 -0.36 -31.35 0.16
CA ALA A 1174 -0.93 -30.05 0.43
C ALA A 1174 -0.46 -29.45 1.77
N GLU A 1175 -0.25 -30.29 2.76
CA GLU A 1175 0.27 -29.93 4.08
C GLU A 1175 1.76 -29.51 4.01
N ALA A 1176 2.56 -30.21 3.22
CA ALA A 1176 3.92 -29.76 2.89
C ALA A 1176 3.92 -28.46 2.07
N CYS A 1177 2.96 -28.29 1.16
CA CYS A 1177 2.89 -27.11 0.29
C CYS A 1177 2.47 -25.83 1.01
N ILE A 1178 1.54 -25.87 1.97
CA ILE A 1178 1.18 -24.69 2.75
C ILE A 1178 2.37 -24.22 3.62
N VAL A 1179 3.13 -25.15 4.20
CA VAL A 1179 4.37 -24.86 4.95
C VAL A 1179 5.40 -24.15 4.06
N ARG A 1180 5.65 -24.64 2.84
CA ARG A 1180 6.54 -23.97 1.86
C ARG A 1180 6.08 -22.55 1.54
N ASN A 1181 4.78 -22.37 1.25
CA ASN A 1181 4.25 -21.04 0.93
C ASN A 1181 4.30 -20.09 2.13
N PHE A 1182 4.08 -20.57 3.36
CA PHE A 1182 4.19 -19.74 4.56
C PHE A 1182 5.66 -19.39 4.90
N HIS A 1183 6.61 -20.28 4.58
CA HIS A 1183 8.04 -19.97 4.61
C HIS A 1183 8.40 -18.84 3.63
N LYS A 1184 7.95 -18.94 2.35
CA LYS A 1184 8.13 -17.86 1.36
C LYS A 1184 7.61 -16.52 1.86
N TYR A 1185 6.39 -16.52 2.41
CA TYR A 1185 5.72 -15.32 2.92
C TYR A 1185 6.50 -14.68 4.09
N THR A 1186 7.02 -15.50 5.00
CA THR A 1186 7.74 -15.06 6.19
C THR A 1186 9.13 -14.51 5.85
N TYR A 1187 9.92 -15.26 5.08
CA TYR A 1187 11.31 -14.88 4.75
C TYR A 1187 11.43 -13.98 3.52
N ARG A 1188 10.35 -13.81 2.75
CA ARG A 1188 10.24 -12.97 1.54
C ARG A 1188 11.18 -13.37 0.40
N GLN A 1189 11.32 -14.68 0.21
CA GLN A 1189 12.09 -15.27 -0.88
C GLN A 1189 11.51 -16.62 -1.29
N LYS A 1190 11.81 -17.08 -2.51
CA LYS A 1190 11.50 -18.46 -2.93
C LYS A 1190 12.36 -19.41 -2.11
N GLU A 1191 11.76 -20.45 -1.55
CA GLU A 1191 12.45 -21.43 -0.71
C GLU A 1191 13.42 -22.27 -1.52
N ASN A 1192 14.63 -22.49 -0.98
CA ASN A 1192 15.59 -23.43 -1.51
C ASN A 1192 15.45 -24.76 -0.76
N LEU A 1193 14.87 -25.77 -1.41
CA LEU A 1193 14.56 -27.06 -0.77
C LEU A 1193 15.77 -27.87 -0.29
N SER A 1194 17.01 -27.47 -0.60
CA SER A 1194 18.23 -28.05 -0.02
C SER A 1194 18.74 -27.23 1.18
N LYS A 1195 18.73 -25.89 1.07
CA LYS A 1195 19.27 -24.99 2.12
C LYS A 1195 18.29 -24.72 3.27
N ASP A 1196 17.01 -24.64 2.95
CA ASP A 1196 15.95 -24.26 3.90
C ASP A 1196 15.26 -25.49 4.51
N ALA A 1197 15.70 -26.70 4.14
CA ALA A 1197 15.06 -27.97 4.49
C ALA A 1197 14.85 -28.15 6.00
N CYS A 1198 15.81 -27.72 6.84
CA CYS A 1198 15.68 -27.79 8.29
C CYS A 1198 14.65 -26.79 8.86
N SER A 1199 14.48 -25.62 8.23
CA SER A 1199 13.44 -24.64 8.58
C SER A 1199 12.05 -25.19 8.20
N LEU A 1200 11.93 -25.73 6.99
CA LEU A 1200 10.71 -26.34 6.46
C LEU A 1200 10.29 -27.58 7.25
N GLU A 1201 11.22 -28.47 7.61
CA GLU A 1201 10.95 -29.67 8.41
C GLU A 1201 10.52 -29.33 9.84
N PHE A 1202 11.15 -28.32 10.46
CA PHE A 1202 10.74 -27.83 11.77
C PHE A 1202 9.31 -27.27 11.71
N MET A 1203 9.01 -26.41 10.73
CA MET A 1203 7.67 -25.87 10.51
C MET A 1203 6.63 -26.96 10.18
N TYR A 1204 7.02 -28.02 9.46
CA TYR A 1204 6.14 -29.14 9.15
C TYR A 1204 5.81 -29.97 10.39
N ARG A 1205 6.78 -30.24 11.27
CA ARG A 1205 6.52 -30.92 12.56
C ARG A 1205 5.59 -30.11 13.46
N GLU A 1206 5.87 -28.82 13.60
CA GLU A 1206 5.00 -27.90 14.35
C GLU A 1206 3.58 -27.84 13.74
N HIS A 1207 3.46 -27.90 12.40
CA HIS A 1207 2.16 -28.00 11.72
C HIS A 1207 1.45 -29.32 12.06
N LYS A 1208 2.15 -30.47 12.02
CA LYS A 1208 1.59 -31.80 12.36
C LYS A 1208 1.04 -31.88 13.78
N THR A 1209 1.64 -31.16 14.74
CA THR A 1209 1.27 -31.24 16.16
C THR A 1209 0.36 -30.12 16.63
N GLY A 1210 0.41 -28.95 15.99
CA GLY A 1210 -0.34 -27.75 16.40
C GLY A 1210 -1.30 -27.18 15.36
N GLY A 1211 -1.53 -27.87 14.24
CA GLY A 1211 -2.37 -27.39 13.14
C GLY A 1211 -1.82 -26.11 12.51
N LEU A 1212 -2.69 -25.26 11.98
CA LEU A 1212 -2.33 -23.97 11.39
C LEU A 1212 -1.66 -23.03 12.41
N LYS A 1213 -2.12 -23.02 13.67
CA LYS A 1213 -1.45 -22.32 14.78
C LYS A 1213 -0.01 -22.81 14.97
N GLY A 1214 0.19 -24.12 14.90
CA GLY A 1214 1.49 -24.78 14.93
C GLY A 1214 2.41 -24.29 13.83
N MET A 1215 1.96 -24.29 12.57
CA MET A 1215 2.73 -23.69 11.46
C MET A 1215 3.09 -22.21 11.70
N MET A 1216 2.13 -21.42 12.20
CA MET A 1216 2.27 -19.96 12.39
C MET A 1216 3.21 -19.57 13.53
N THR A 1217 3.19 -20.32 14.63
CA THR A 1217 4.11 -20.12 15.77
C THR A 1217 5.44 -20.85 15.55
N GLY A 1218 5.40 -21.99 14.87
CA GLY A 1218 6.56 -22.82 14.51
C GLY A 1218 7.58 -22.14 13.61
N VAL A 1219 7.16 -21.27 12.67
CA VAL A 1219 8.15 -20.47 11.90
C VAL A 1219 8.93 -19.51 12.81
N VAL A 1220 8.29 -18.96 13.84
CA VAL A 1220 8.93 -18.03 14.79
C VAL A 1220 9.84 -18.79 15.75
N ARG A 1221 9.44 -20.00 16.16
CA ARG A 1221 10.25 -20.93 16.95
C ARG A 1221 11.44 -21.53 16.22
N SER A 1222 11.44 -21.53 14.88
CA SER A 1222 12.53 -22.15 14.13
C SER A 1222 13.84 -21.40 14.40
N PRO A 1223 14.98 -22.09 14.60
CA PRO A 1223 16.24 -21.42 14.95
C PRO A 1223 16.64 -20.33 13.95
N ALA A 1224 16.36 -20.55 12.66
CA ALA A 1224 16.61 -19.61 11.57
C ALA A 1224 15.86 -18.27 11.71
N PHE A 1225 14.72 -18.22 12.40
CA PHE A 1225 13.97 -16.97 12.60
C PHE A 1225 14.67 -16.00 13.57
N SER A 1226 15.52 -16.52 14.45
CA SER A 1226 16.33 -15.73 15.38
C SER A 1226 17.69 -15.26 14.81
N ILE A 1227 17.97 -15.60 13.55
CA ILE A 1227 19.28 -15.40 12.89
C ILE A 1227 19.12 -14.60 11.59
N ARG A 1228 20.07 -13.71 11.28
CA ARG A 1228 20.31 -13.18 9.94
C ARG A 1228 21.46 -13.94 9.29
N TYR A 1229 21.21 -14.52 8.12
CA TYR A 1229 22.24 -15.10 7.26
C TYR A 1229 22.65 -14.08 6.19
N HIS A 1230 23.94 -13.79 6.06
CA HIS A 1230 24.48 -12.82 5.09
C HIS A 1230 25.80 -13.34 4.50
N ASP A 1231 26.22 -12.81 3.35
CA ASP A 1231 27.53 -13.10 2.74
C ASP A 1231 28.66 -12.26 3.34
N GLY A 1232 28.36 -11.02 3.73
CA GLY A 1232 29.32 -10.05 4.26
C GLY A 1232 29.64 -8.90 3.31
N GLU A 1233 28.88 -8.72 2.22
CA GLU A 1233 28.99 -7.56 1.31
C GLU A 1233 27.97 -6.43 1.60
N GLU A 1234 27.00 -6.67 2.49
CA GLU A 1234 25.97 -5.70 2.96
C GLU A 1234 26.41 -4.86 4.18
#